data_AF-A0A359LHX2-F1
#
_entry.id   AF-A0A359LHX2-F1
#
_cell.length_a   1.000
_cell.length_b   1.000
_cell.length_c   1.000
_cell.angle_alpha   90.00
_cell.angle_beta   90.00
_cell.angle_gamma   90.00
#
_symmetry.space_group_name_H-M   'P 1'
#
loop_
_entity.id
_entity.type
_entity.pdbx_description
1 polymer ?
#
loop_
_entity_poly.entity_id
_entity_poly.type
_entity_poly.pdbx_seq_one_letter_code
_entity_poly.pdbx_strand_id
1 'polypeptide(L)'
;MPKKSYPILIIFIIVALVIAGIIIYHRSKLESDFTQVELVMSLNELRELCYQEGYDEIELLAKIKDSGINSIAIHEDTLESLNLSGRIIYFSDKEFNKLNFFLKSIDPFKKFQPSTGESYIIFNNKNDYLRIKENLQRQLGEDLVRDLGFLPYTGLKVKGSEEKLADLGLGFSKEDIELVRNSGFQIILRPKNLLKMNNENIDFKFREIDKAGNISGIIFEGEEVLGYPSKENLIYTAELLKKKEYPFGIIEFAGQKGIEVVAQSASELAIRVHSITKEEMEIIPKQKAIDRWIRSAKERNVRIFYVKPFMKKTIPDLIEENLSYIETVRKDLNAGGFTTGKASLPPVYFQKPKIFILLLILGVISGGIILLKDVFNLKKYQEYSLLFLGILFSFLLLFFNREIFLIKIMALLTALIFPTLAIIGNEKYFLGKISNDNSKNIDKISKNNSNFILMIKEVLIGFLRIILITLSGGLLIAALLSNSKFMLGIEQFSGIKISYIIPLLLVLAIMWLKVNRGKLMILENIKKPLLIEHVIIMIFFAVFLVIYISRSGNFSFLPVLSIEEKIRIFLEKTLIARPRNKEFLIGYPALFLAMSMNFLKVKEFKIPIIIIGTVGPVTLINTFCHIHTPFLFSMLRTFNGVWLGLMLGLIIIIIFYYLVKIFRKKN
;
A
#
# COMPACT_ATOMS: atom_id res chain seq x y z
N MET A 1 -7.37 -19.20 -43.49
CA MET A 1 -6.19 -18.76 -42.72
C MET A 1 -5.59 -20.00 -42.05
N PRO A 2 -4.29 -20.29 -42.18
CA PRO A 2 -3.68 -21.43 -41.50
C PRO A 2 -3.86 -21.27 -39.98
N LYS A 3 -4.21 -22.36 -39.28
CA LYS A 3 -4.27 -22.39 -37.81
C LYS A 3 -2.90 -21.99 -37.28
N LYS A 4 -2.79 -20.79 -36.69
CA LYS A 4 -1.56 -20.36 -36.00
C LYS A 4 -1.33 -21.34 -34.84
N SER A 5 -0.20 -22.03 -34.89
CA SER A 5 0.19 -23.03 -33.90
C SER A 5 1.21 -22.39 -32.95
N TYR A 6 0.98 -22.55 -31.64
CA TYR A 6 1.80 -21.93 -30.57
C TYR A 6 2.41 -22.95 -29.58
N PRO A 7 2.72 -24.21 -29.96
CA PRO A 7 2.94 -25.28 -28.98
C PRO A 7 4.11 -24.98 -28.04
N ILE A 8 5.22 -24.48 -28.57
CA ILE A 8 6.42 -24.17 -27.78
C ILE A 8 6.16 -23.01 -26.80
N LEU A 9 5.53 -21.92 -27.26
CA LEU A 9 5.23 -20.75 -26.42
C LEU A 9 4.23 -21.11 -25.30
N ILE A 10 3.25 -21.96 -25.60
CA ILE A 10 2.28 -22.45 -24.60
C ILE A 10 2.98 -23.31 -23.56
N ILE A 11 3.90 -24.20 -23.96
CA ILE A 11 4.71 -25.00 -23.02
C ILE A 11 5.48 -24.09 -22.06
N PHE A 12 6.10 -23.02 -22.56
CA PHE A 12 6.81 -22.06 -21.71
C PHE A 12 5.90 -21.33 -20.72
N ILE A 13 4.68 -20.97 -21.13
CA ILE A 13 3.68 -20.40 -20.21
C ILE A 13 3.28 -21.43 -19.15
N ILE A 14 3.04 -22.69 -19.52
CA ILE A 14 2.66 -23.74 -18.57
C ILE A 14 3.78 -23.98 -17.55
N VAL A 15 5.03 -24.10 -18.01
CA VAL A 15 6.19 -24.26 -17.12
C VAL A 15 6.30 -23.05 -16.17
N ALA A 16 6.15 -21.83 -16.70
CA ALA A 16 6.15 -20.62 -15.87
C ALA A 16 5.03 -20.64 -14.82
N LEU A 17 3.83 -21.13 -15.15
CA LEU A 17 2.72 -21.25 -14.21
C LEU A 17 2.95 -22.32 -13.13
N VAL A 18 3.59 -23.44 -13.47
CA VAL A 18 3.98 -24.46 -12.47
C VAL A 18 4.98 -23.87 -11.47
N ILE A 19 5.99 -23.16 -11.96
CA ILE A 19 6.97 -22.45 -11.12
C ILE A 19 6.28 -21.37 -10.29
N ALA A 20 5.35 -20.61 -10.88
CA ALA A 20 4.55 -19.63 -10.16
C ALA A 20 3.76 -20.27 -9.02
N GLY A 21 3.13 -21.42 -9.26
CA GLY A 21 2.39 -22.19 -8.25
C GLY A 21 3.26 -22.60 -7.06
N ILE A 22 4.47 -23.10 -7.32
CA ILE A 22 5.44 -23.46 -6.26
C ILE A 22 5.79 -22.23 -5.40
N ILE A 23 6.16 -21.11 -6.03
CA ILE A 23 6.52 -19.86 -5.34
C ILE A 23 5.35 -19.34 -4.50
N ILE A 24 4.15 -19.33 -5.09
CA ILE A 24 2.93 -18.84 -4.44
C ILE A 24 2.54 -19.73 -3.26
N TYR A 25 2.69 -21.05 -3.38
CA TYR A 25 2.41 -21.98 -2.29
C TYR A 25 3.29 -21.69 -1.07
N HIS A 26 4.61 -21.56 -1.27
CA HIS A 26 5.53 -21.20 -0.20
C HIS A 26 5.20 -19.85 0.42
N ARG A 27 4.91 -18.85 -0.42
CA ARG A 27 4.49 -17.53 0.05
C ARG A 27 3.21 -17.61 0.89
N SER A 28 2.20 -18.33 0.42
CA SER A 28 0.91 -18.46 1.09
C SER A 28 1.06 -19.11 2.46
N LYS A 29 1.97 -20.07 2.61
CA LYS A 29 2.27 -20.69 3.91
C LYS A 29 2.89 -19.66 4.86
N LEU A 30 3.93 -18.95 4.41
CA LEU A 30 4.58 -17.90 5.20
C LEU A 30 3.62 -16.79 5.63
N GLU A 31 2.73 -16.35 4.74
CA GLU A 31 1.71 -15.33 5.05
C GLU A 31 0.66 -15.84 6.05
N SER A 32 0.34 -17.14 6.03
CA SER A 32 -0.65 -17.75 6.94
C SER A 32 -0.10 -17.95 8.35
N ASP A 33 1.21 -18.19 8.48
CA ASP A 33 1.88 -18.33 9.78
C ASP A 33 2.17 -16.96 10.43
N PHE A 34 2.19 -15.90 9.63
CA PHE A 34 2.52 -14.54 10.06
C PHE A 34 1.32 -13.84 10.69
N THR A 35 0.85 -14.24 11.87
CA THR A 35 -0.43 -13.74 12.45
C THR A 35 -0.28 -12.89 13.72
N GLN A 36 0.94 -12.69 14.22
CA GLN A 36 1.18 -12.00 15.49
C GLN A 36 1.22 -10.46 15.32
N VAL A 37 0.32 -9.75 15.99
CA VAL A 37 0.19 -8.29 15.93
C VAL A 37 0.56 -7.66 17.27
N GLU A 38 1.39 -6.64 17.22
CA GLU A 38 1.77 -5.84 18.39
C GLU A 38 0.93 -4.57 18.45
N LEU A 39 0.16 -4.42 19.53
CA LEU A 39 -0.57 -3.20 19.83
C LEU A 39 0.30 -2.29 20.68
N VAL A 40 0.53 -1.08 20.19
CA VAL A 40 1.45 -0.10 20.75
C VAL A 40 0.73 1.21 21.01
N MET A 41 0.93 1.81 22.19
CA MET A 41 0.51 3.18 22.48
C MET A 41 1.70 4.06 22.87
N SER A 42 1.62 5.37 22.64
CA SER A 42 2.63 6.31 23.10
C SER A 42 2.49 6.58 24.60
N LEU A 43 3.59 6.55 25.35
CA LEU A 43 3.57 6.97 26.76
C LEU A 43 3.11 8.44 26.90
N ASN A 44 3.55 9.31 25.99
CA ASN A 44 3.20 10.73 26.02
C ASN A 44 1.71 10.96 25.77
N GLU A 45 1.11 10.22 24.82
CA GLU A 45 -0.34 10.32 24.58
C GLU A 45 -1.16 9.74 25.75
N LEU A 46 -0.67 8.70 26.42
CA LEU A 46 -1.31 8.19 27.64
C LEU A 46 -1.25 9.19 28.79
N ARG A 47 -0.11 9.88 28.97
CA ARG A 47 0.02 10.96 29.95
C ARG A 47 -0.89 12.13 29.63
N GLU A 48 -1.00 12.54 28.36
CA GLU A 48 -1.95 13.56 27.91
C GLU A 48 -3.39 13.18 28.31
N LEU A 49 -3.77 11.92 28.13
CA LEU A 49 -5.07 11.39 28.56
C LEU A 49 -5.24 11.45 30.09
N CYS A 50 -4.24 11.01 30.86
CA CYS A 50 -4.25 11.10 32.32
C CYS A 50 -4.42 12.54 32.82
N TYR A 51 -3.67 13.49 32.25
CA TYR A 51 -3.74 14.89 32.63
C TYR A 51 -5.09 15.52 32.29
N GLN A 52 -5.70 15.12 31.18
CA GLN A 52 -7.02 15.62 30.80
C GLN A 52 -8.12 15.16 31.76
N GLU A 53 -8.07 13.90 32.19
CA GLU A 53 -9.12 13.28 33.02
C GLU A 53 -8.78 13.27 34.53
N GLY A 54 -7.59 13.71 34.91
CA GLY A 54 -7.10 13.65 36.30
C GLY A 54 -6.89 12.22 36.80
N TYR A 55 -6.48 11.30 35.91
CA TYR A 55 -6.35 9.87 36.18
C TYR A 55 -4.91 9.48 36.57
N ASP A 56 -4.74 8.45 37.40
CA ASP A 56 -3.41 7.94 37.78
C ASP A 56 -2.73 7.19 36.63
N GLU A 57 -1.46 7.52 36.35
CA GLU A 57 -0.70 6.94 35.24
C GLU A 57 -0.49 5.42 35.41
N ILE A 58 -0.16 4.97 36.61
CA ILE A 58 0.14 3.55 36.87
C ILE A 58 -1.14 2.72 36.76
N GLU A 59 -2.25 3.23 37.29
CA GLU A 59 -3.56 2.59 37.18
C GLU A 59 -4.02 2.51 35.72
N LEU A 60 -3.86 3.57 34.93
CA LEU A 60 -4.21 3.55 33.51
C LEU A 60 -3.36 2.53 32.74
N LEU A 61 -2.05 2.51 32.98
CA LEU A 61 -1.13 1.55 32.37
C LEU A 61 -1.55 0.10 32.67
N ALA A 62 -1.96 -0.20 33.91
CA ALA A 62 -2.47 -1.53 34.27
C ALA A 62 -3.74 -1.88 33.47
N LYS A 63 -4.73 -0.98 33.44
CA LYS A 63 -6.00 -1.22 32.70
C LYS A 63 -5.78 -1.40 31.21
N ILE A 64 -4.93 -0.57 30.60
CA ILE A 64 -4.65 -0.62 29.16
C ILE A 64 -3.95 -1.93 28.76
N LYS A 65 -3.10 -2.46 29.64
CA LYS A 65 -2.49 -3.78 29.46
C LYS A 65 -3.55 -4.88 29.42
N ASP A 66 -4.46 -4.87 30.39
CA ASP A 66 -5.54 -5.85 30.51
C ASP A 66 -6.52 -5.77 29.33
N SER A 67 -6.78 -4.56 28.82
CA SER A 67 -7.59 -4.32 27.62
C SER A 67 -6.93 -4.83 26.32
N GLY A 68 -5.60 -4.95 26.28
CA GLY A 68 -4.90 -5.71 25.23
C GLY A 68 -3.64 -5.08 24.64
N ILE A 69 -3.20 -3.91 25.10
CA ILE A 69 -1.94 -3.31 24.61
C ILE A 69 -0.76 -4.14 25.11
N ASN A 70 0.20 -4.41 24.21
CA ASN A 70 1.36 -5.24 24.52
C ASN A 70 2.62 -4.41 24.80
N SER A 71 2.68 -3.21 24.22
CA SER A 71 3.91 -2.42 24.18
C SER A 71 3.64 -0.94 24.32
N ILE A 72 4.61 -0.22 24.89
CA ILE A 72 4.58 1.23 24.99
C ILE A 72 5.74 1.81 24.19
N ALA A 73 5.41 2.81 23.38
CA ALA A 73 6.39 3.61 22.66
C ALA A 73 6.89 4.74 23.55
N ILE A 74 8.20 4.74 23.79
CA ILE A 74 8.91 5.75 24.57
C ILE A 74 9.64 6.67 23.58
N HIS A 75 9.34 7.96 23.70
CA HIS A 75 9.94 9.02 22.92
C HIS A 75 11.22 9.51 23.59
N GLU A 76 12.07 10.19 22.84
CA GLU A 76 13.13 10.96 23.47
C GLU A 76 12.54 12.15 24.22
N ASP A 77 13.11 12.46 25.37
CA ASP A 77 12.75 13.67 26.10
C ASP A 77 13.13 14.89 25.26
N THR A 78 12.23 15.86 25.19
CA THR A 78 12.47 17.19 24.62
C THR A 78 12.43 18.24 25.73
N LEU A 79 12.99 19.44 25.49
CA LEU A 79 12.88 20.53 26.46
C LEU A 79 11.41 20.85 26.77
N GLU A 80 10.54 20.80 25.76
CA GLU A 80 9.11 21.00 25.95
C GLU A 80 8.49 19.95 26.88
N SER A 81 8.73 18.65 26.62
CA SER A 81 8.17 17.56 27.43
C SER A 81 8.67 17.57 28.89
N LEU A 82 9.94 17.94 29.10
CA LEU A 82 10.54 18.02 30.42
C LEU A 82 10.07 19.25 31.20
N ASN A 83 9.83 20.36 30.51
CA ASN A 83 9.26 21.56 31.11
C ASN A 83 7.80 21.34 31.52
N LEU A 84 7.01 20.69 30.65
CA LEU A 84 5.62 20.33 30.95
C LEU A 84 5.49 19.35 32.13
N SER A 85 6.43 18.41 32.26
CA SER A 85 6.47 17.48 33.41
C SER A 85 7.10 18.08 34.68
N GLY A 86 7.55 19.33 34.65
CA GLY A 86 8.16 20.02 35.79
C GLY A 86 9.54 19.48 36.20
N ARG A 87 10.18 18.65 35.36
CA ARG A 87 11.53 18.11 35.62
C ARG A 87 12.63 19.16 35.42
N ILE A 88 12.38 20.09 34.50
CA ILE A 88 13.24 21.25 34.25
C ILE A 88 12.40 22.53 34.29
N ILE A 89 13.08 23.65 34.50
CA ILE A 89 12.54 24.97 34.19
C ILE A 89 13.25 25.44 32.92
N TYR A 90 12.50 25.65 31.85
CA TYR A 90 13.00 26.16 30.58
C TYR A 90 12.42 27.54 30.32
N PHE A 91 13.27 28.53 30.06
CA PHE A 91 12.83 29.85 29.63
C PHE A 91 13.75 30.48 28.58
N SER A 92 13.14 31.14 27.61
CA SER A 92 13.84 31.89 26.56
C SER A 92 14.19 33.31 27.01
N ASP A 93 15.07 33.98 26.27
CA ASP A 93 15.35 35.41 26.41
C ASP A 93 14.06 36.25 26.34
N LYS A 94 13.09 35.87 25.51
CA LYS A 94 11.77 36.54 25.44
C LYS A 94 11.00 36.43 26.75
N GLU A 95 10.95 35.24 27.34
CA GLU A 95 10.23 35.02 28.60
C GLU A 95 10.93 35.72 29.77
N PHE A 96 12.25 35.71 29.79
CA PHE A 96 13.03 36.49 30.74
C PHE A 96 12.77 37.99 30.60
N ASN A 97 12.68 38.50 29.36
CA ASN A 97 12.34 39.90 29.11
C ASN A 97 10.90 40.25 29.52
N LYS A 98 9.93 39.34 29.32
CA LYS A 98 8.57 39.48 29.85
C LYS A 98 8.58 39.56 31.37
N LEU A 99 9.34 38.69 32.04
CA LEU A 99 9.47 38.70 33.49
C LEU A 99 10.11 40.03 33.98
N ASN A 100 11.18 40.50 33.34
CA ASN A 100 11.79 41.79 33.64
C ASN A 100 10.86 42.98 33.41
N PHE A 101 9.92 42.88 32.47
CA PHE A 101 8.89 43.91 32.26
C PHE A 101 7.97 44.05 33.48
N PHE A 102 7.60 42.94 34.12
CA PHE A 102 6.78 42.92 35.34
C PHE A 102 7.58 43.21 36.63
N LEU A 103 8.84 42.78 36.71
CA LEU A 103 9.68 42.90 37.90
C LEU A 103 10.41 44.25 38.06
N LYS A 104 10.01 45.32 37.34
CA LYS A 104 10.64 46.66 37.40
C LYS A 104 10.86 47.23 38.82
N SER A 105 10.20 46.68 39.85
CA SER A 105 10.28 47.09 41.25
C SER A 105 11.11 46.17 42.17
N ILE A 106 11.56 45.00 41.74
CA ILE A 106 12.33 44.05 42.56
C ILE A 106 13.59 43.66 41.79
N ASP A 107 14.77 44.02 42.33
CA ASP A 107 16.03 44.10 41.60
C ASP A 107 17.07 42.98 41.90
N PRO A 108 16.77 41.67 41.78
CA PRO A 108 17.78 40.62 41.92
C PRO A 108 18.59 40.37 40.63
N PHE A 109 18.13 40.86 39.47
CA PHE A 109 18.67 40.46 38.15
C PHE A 109 19.29 41.58 37.31
N LYS A 110 19.53 42.80 37.84
CA LYS A 110 20.12 43.92 37.08
C LYS A 110 21.45 43.63 36.37
N LYS A 111 22.21 42.64 36.85
CA LYS A 111 23.48 42.19 36.24
C LYS A 111 23.29 41.16 35.11
N PHE A 112 22.08 40.67 34.90
CA PHE A 112 21.79 39.62 33.93
C PHE A 112 21.03 40.20 32.74
N GLN A 113 21.78 40.52 31.68
CA GLN A 113 21.21 40.87 30.38
C GLN A 113 21.28 39.64 29.49
N PRO A 114 20.16 38.91 29.28
CA PRO A 114 20.17 37.79 28.35
C PRO A 114 20.49 38.31 26.95
N SER A 115 21.43 37.65 26.26
CA SER A 115 21.68 37.98 24.85
C SER A 115 20.60 37.37 23.99
N THR A 116 20.40 37.94 22.80
CA THR A 116 19.38 37.48 21.87
C THR A 116 19.62 36.02 21.44
N GLY A 117 18.55 35.22 21.51
CA GLY A 117 18.58 33.79 21.14
C GLY A 117 19.27 32.89 22.17
N GLU A 118 19.42 33.36 23.41
CA GLU A 118 19.85 32.53 24.54
C GLU A 118 18.63 31.96 25.27
N SER A 119 18.69 30.68 25.61
CA SER A 119 17.72 30.00 26.46
C SER A 119 18.42 29.41 27.67
N TYR A 120 17.68 29.30 28.76
CA TYR A 120 18.19 28.87 30.05
C TYR A 120 17.39 27.66 30.50
N ILE A 121 18.13 26.65 30.96
CA ILE A 121 17.55 25.39 31.46
C ILE A 121 18.06 25.20 32.88
N ILE A 122 17.15 25.09 33.83
CA ILE A 122 17.47 24.80 35.23
C ILE A 122 17.01 23.38 35.55
N PHE A 123 17.88 22.62 36.19
CA PHE A 123 17.68 21.20 36.48
C PHE A 123 17.46 20.96 37.96
N ASN A 124 16.50 20.10 38.28
CA ASN A 124 16.30 19.58 39.63
C ASN A 124 17.16 18.33 39.90
N ASN A 125 17.50 17.57 38.86
CA ASN A 125 18.23 16.30 38.95
C ASN A 125 19.57 16.35 38.21
N LYS A 126 20.64 15.91 38.88
CA LYS A 126 21.99 15.84 38.30
C LYS A 126 22.09 14.87 37.12
N ASN A 127 21.32 13.78 37.13
CA ASN A 127 21.31 12.80 36.04
C ASN A 127 20.74 13.40 34.75
N ASP A 128 19.64 14.15 34.87
CA ASP A 128 19.05 14.87 33.74
C ASP A 128 20.00 15.93 33.21
N TYR A 129 20.65 16.69 34.10
CA TYR A 129 21.67 17.65 33.69
C TYR A 129 22.79 17.02 32.85
N LEU A 130 23.39 15.90 33.31
CA LEU A 130 24.48 15.25 32.57
C LEU A 130 24.02 14.71 31.21
N ARG A 131 22.86 14.03 31.17
CA ARG A 131 22.29 13.45 29.96
C ARG A 131 21.94 14.52 28.92
N ILE A 132 21.26 15.58 29.36
CA ILE A 132 20.80 16.66 28.48
C ILE A 132 21.99 17.51 28.02
N LYS A 133 22.95 17.80 28.90
CA LYS A 133 24.19 18.50 28.52
C LYS A 133 24.93 17.75 27.42
N GLU A 134 25.15 16.44 27.57
CA GLU A 134 25.85 15.64 26.55
C GLU A 134 25.08 15.64 25.22
N ASN A 135 23.76 15.43 25.25
CA ASN A 135 22.93 15.42 24.04
C ASN A 135 22.93 16.78 23.32
N LEU A 136 22.81 17.89 24.07
CA LEU A 136 22.83 19.24 23.51
C LEU A 136 24.22 19.58 22.95
N GLN A 137 25.29 19.27 23.66
CA GLN A 137 26.66 19.53 23.20
C GLN A 137 26.99 18.76 21.92
N ARG A 138 26.55 17.52 21.78
CA ARG A 138 26.73 16.74 20.53
C ARG A 138 25.95 17.33 19.35
N GLN A 139 24.75 17.84 19.59
CA GLN A 139 23.88 18.37 18.53
C GLN A 139 24.21 19.80 18.13
N LEU A 140 24.55 20.66 19.10
CA LEU A 140 24.76 22.10 18.87
C LEU A 140 26.25 22.46 18.85
N GLY A 141 27.09 21.71 19.55
CA GLY A 141 28.50 22.03 19.82
C GLY A 141 28.69 22.61 21.22
N GLU A 142 29.88 22.42 21.78
CA GLU A 142 30.24 22.88 23.14
C GLU A 142 30.18 24.41 23.28
N ASP A 143 30.51 25.16 22.21
CA ASP A 143 30.49 26.62 22.25
C ASP A 143 29.11 27.22 22.55
N LEU A 144 28.06 26.53 22.11
CA LEU A 144 26.67 26.97 22.21
C LEU A 144 25.97 26.46 23.48
N VAL A 145 26.60 25.57 24.24
CA VAL A 145 26.03 24.92 25.44
C VAL A 145 27.01 25.05 26.59
N ARG A 146 26.75 25.99 27.49
CA ARG A 146 27.65 26.33 28.61
C ARG A 146 26.96 26.16 29.95
N ASP A 147 27.74 25.91 30.99
CA ASP A 147 27.23 25.86 32.35
C ASP A 147 26.82 27.24 32.85
N LEU A 148 25.72 27.29 33.59
CA LEU A 148 25.22 28.53 34.17
C LEU A 148 25.88 28.74 35.54
N GLY A 149 26.92 29.59 35.59
CA GLY A 149 27.77 29.76 36.78
C GLY A 149 27.29 30.75 37.84
N PHE A 150 26.04 31.22 37.81
CA PHE A 150 25.59 32.35 38.65
C PHE A 150 24.47 32.02 39.66
N LEU A 151 23.83 30.85 39.56
CA LEU A 151 22.75 30.44 40.47
C LEU A 151 23.23 29.27 41.36
N PRO A 152 22.65 29.07 42.57
CA PRO A 152 22.91 27.88 43.38
C PRO A 152 22.38 26.58 42.75
N TYR A 153 21.74 26.68 41.58
CA TYR A 153 21.13 25.58 40.86
C TYR A 153 22.01 25.12 39.70
N THR A 154 21.93 23.83 39.38
CA THR A 154 22.60 23.28 38.21
C THR A 154 21.82 23.72 36.95
N GLY A 155 22.45 24.48 36.07
CA GLY A 155 21.80 25.05 34.90
C GLY A 155 22.67 25.06 33.66
N LEU A 156 22.03 25.08 32.50
CA LEU A 156 22.66 25.25 31.19
C LEU A 156 22.19 26.53 30.54
N LYS A 157 23.13 27.18 29.86
CA LYS A 157 22.92 28.28 28.94
C LYS A 157 23.10 27.75 27.53
N VAL A 158 22.05 27.84 26.72
CA VAL A 158 22.00 27.28 25.37
C VAL A 158 21.67 28.38 24.37
N LYS A 159 22.41 28.46 23.27
CA LYS A 159 22.14 29.43 22.20
C LYS A 159 21.51 28.74 20.98
N GLY A 160 20.37 29.25 20.52
CA GLY A 160 19.67 28.68 19.38
C GLY A 160 18.26 29.26 19.17
N SER A 161 17.58 28.80 18.12
CA SER A 161 16.17 29.11 17.92
C SER A 161 15.34 28.35 18.94
N GLU A 162 14.52 29.06 19.71
CA GLU A 162 13.60 28.51 20.72
C GLU A 162 12.79 27.32 20.19
N GLU A 163 12.15 27.48 19.02
CA GLU A 163 11.35 26.43 18.39
C GLU A 163 12.18 25.18 18.06
N LYS A 164 13.42 25.37 17.58
CA LYS A 164 14.31 24.24 17.25
C LYS A 164 14.84 23.55 18.49
N LEU A 165 15.16 24.33 19.55
CA LEU A 165 15.66 23.81 20.81
C LEU A 165 14.58 23.02 21.56
N ALA A 166 13.32 23.50 21.51
CA ALA A 166 12.18 22.88 22.16
C ALA A 166 11.94 21.43 21.67
N ASP A 167 12.17 21.15 20.37
CA ASP A 167 11.89 19.87 19.73
C ASP A 167 13.09 18.89 19.67
N LEU A 168 14.30 19.28 20.12
CA LEU A 168 15.47 18.38 20.08
C LEU A 168 15.24 17.13 20.93
N GLY A 169 15.65 15.96 20.41
CA GLY A 169 15.71 14.72 21.18
C GLY A 169 16.91 14.71 22.13
N LEU A 170 16.66 14.54 23.43
CA LEU A 170 17.65 14.65 24.51
C LEU A 170 17.91 13.31 25.21
N GLY A 171 17.68 12.20 24.50
CA GLY A 171 17.83 10.85 25.02
C GLY A 171 16.57 10.35 25.74
N PHE A 172 16.59 9.06 26.09
CA PHE A 172 15.44 8.39 26.73
C PHE A 172 15.49 8.48 28.25
N SER A 173 14.34 8.73 28.88
CA SER A 173 14.17 8.73 30.34
C SER A 173 14.36 7.31 30.89
N LYS A 174 15.27 7.15 31.85
CA LYS A 174 15.49 5.84 32.50
C LYS A 174 14.30 5.46 33.35
N GLU A 175 13.71 6.44 34.04
CA GLU A 175 12.54 6.24 34.88
C GLU A 175 11.34 5.76 34.04
N ASP A 176 11.16 6.29 32.84
CA ASP A 176 10.07 5.89 31.94
C ASP A 176 10.28 4.48 31.38
N ILE A 177 11.53 4.13 31.03
CA ILE A 177 11.90 2.77 30.60
C ILE A 177 11.61 1.76 31.72
N GLU A 178 11.99 2.09 32.96
CA GLU A 178 11.75 1.23 34.13
C GLU A 178 10.25 1.14 34.47
N LEU A 179 9.51 2.25 34.42
CA LEU A 179 8.06 2.29 34.62
C LEU A 179 7.32 1.35 33.67
N VAL A 180 7.60 1.48 32.36
CA VAL A 180 6.99 0.66 31.30
C VAL A 180 7.35 -0.82 31.49
N ARG A 181 8.61 -1.11 31.82
CA ARG A 181 9.08 -2.48 32.06
C ARG A 181 8.45 -3.10 33.30
N ASN A 182 8.37 -2.37 34.40
CA ASN A 182 7.81 -2.85 35.66
C ASN A 182 6.29 -3.06 35.55
N SER A 183 5.64 -2.27 34.69
CA SER A 183 4.25 -2.50 34.27
C SER A 183 4.10 -3.71 33.33
N GLY A 184 5.21 -4.34 32.92
CA GLY A 184 5.30 -5.58 32.15
C GLY A 184 4.91 -5.43 30.67
N PHE A 185 5.07 -4.25 30.11
CA PHE A 185 4.98 -4.02 28.67
C PHE A 185 6.31 -4.32 27.97
N GLN A 186 6.24 -4.60 26.67
CA GLN A 186 7.42 -4.49 25.83
C GLN A 186 7.71 -3.01 25.52
N ILE A 187 8.96 -2.69 25.23
CA ILE A 187 9.39 -1.31 24.98
C ILE A 187 9.66 -1.13 23.49
N ILE A 188 9.09 -0.08 22.91
CA ILE A 188 9.48 0.41 21.60
C ILE A 188 10.11 1.79 21.79
N LEU A 189 11.31 1.99 21.25
CA LEU A 189 11.98 3.28 21.33
C LEU A 189 11.75 4.10 20.07
N ARG A 190 11.61 5.41 20.25
CA ARG A 190 11.39 6.36 19.17
C ARG A 190 12.49 7.42 19.09
N PRO A 191 13.67 7.07 18.56
CA PRO A 191 14.75 8.03 18.40
C PRO A 191 14.42 9.05 17.30
N LYS A 192 14.80 10.30 17.54
CA LYS A 192 14.76 11.40 16.59
C LYS A 192 16.07 11.48 15.79
N ASN A 193 16.01 12.14 14.64
CA ASN A 193 17.20 12.46 13.85
C ASN A 193 18.02 13.57 14.53
N LEU A 194 19.35 13.56 14.34
CA LEU A 194 20.26 14.55 14.93
C LEU A 194 20.58 15.69 13.95
N LEU A 195 20.73 16.91 14.47
CA LEU A 195 21.15 18.07 13.65
C LEU A 195 22.55 17.91 13.06
N LYS A 196 23.52 17.45 13.87
CA LYS A 196 24.90 17.19 13.46
C LYS A 196 25.11 15.69 13.28
N MET A 197 25.04 15.21 12.05
CA MET A 197 25.12 13.80 11.75
C MET A 197 26.53 13.35 11.37
N ASN A 198 27.08 12.41 12.14
CA ASN A 198 28.28 11.64 11.83
C ASN A 198 28.18 10.25 12.48
N ASN A 199 29.08 9.33 12.12
CA ASN A 199 29.05 7.96 12.64
C ASN A 199 29.17 7.90 14.17
N GLU A 200 29.97 8.77 14.79
CA GLU A 200 30.15 8.82 16.25
C GLU A 200 28.85 9.18 16.99
N ASN A 201 28.06 10.09 16.43
CA ASN A 201 26.79 10.53 16.97
C ASN A 201 25.69 9.48 16.75
N ILE A 202 25.74 8.74 15.64
CA ILE A 202 24.88 7.57 15.42
C ILE A 202 25.21 6.50 16.46
N ASP A 203 26.50 6.16 16.63
CA ASP A 203 26.96 5.23 17.66
C ASP A 203 26.51 5.67 19.05
N PHE A 204 26.58 6.97 19.35
CA PHE A 204 26.07 7.52 20.61
C PHE A 204 24.58 7.23 20.80
N LYS A 205 23.73 7.48 19.79
CA LYS A 205 22.29 7.16 19.87
C LYS A 205 22.04 5.67 20.08
N PHE A 206 22.78 4.80 19.39
CA PHE A 206 22.66 3.36 19.61
C PHE A 206 23.14 2.94 21.01
N ARG A 207 24.16 3.59 21.59
CA ARG A 207 24.53 3.36 23.00
C ARG A 207 23.44 3.79 23.97
N GLU A 208 22.68 4.84 23.67
CA GLU A 208 21.52 5.23 24.49
C GLU A 208 20.40 4.19 24.38
N ILE A 209 20.14 3.68 23.18
CA ILE A 209 19.19 2.59 22.93
C ILE A 209 19.62 1.32 23.68
N ASP A 210 20.91 0.97 23.66
CA ASP A 210 21.44 -0.22 24.35
C ASP A 210 21.20 -0.15 25.87
N LYS A 211 21.25 1.05 26.48
CA LYS A 211 20.96 1.24 27.91
C LYS A 211 19.53 0.88 28.27
N ALA A 212 18.61 0.92 27.30
CA ALA A 212 17.25 0.47 27.51
C ALA A 212 17.14 -1.05 27.61
N GLY A 213 18.17 -1.84 27.31
CA GLY A 213 18.13 -3.31 27.41
C GLY A 213 17.30 -3.96 26.31
N ASN A 214 16.49 -4.96 26.66
CA ASN A 214 15.66 -5.67 25.68
C ASN A 214 14.49 -4.79 25.22
N ILE A 215 14.43 -4.53 23.92
CA ILE A 215 13.37 -3.76 23.27
C ILE A 215 12.64 -4.63 22.23
N SER A 216 11.39 -4.31 21.96
CA SER A 216 10.61 -4.94 20.89
C SER A 216 11.06 -4.44 19.52
N GLY A 217 11.38 -3.15 19.42
CA GLY A 217 11.89 -2.54 18.20
C GLY A 217 12.01 -1.02 18.30
N ILE A 218 12.32 -0.40 17.16
CA ILE A 218 12.55 1.03 17.00
C ILE A 218 11.52 1.61 16.02
N ILE A 219 10.86 2.72 16.34
CA ILE A 219 10.03 3.46 15.39
C ILE A 219 10.52 4.90 15.35
N PHE A 220 11.27 5.27 14.32
CA PHE A 220 11.83 6.62 14.19
C PHE A 220 10.77 7.70 14.35
N GLU A 221 11.13 8.77 15.05
CA GLU A 221 10.26 9.92 15.31
C GLU A 221 10.53 11.07 14.35
N GLY A 222 9.48 11.83 14.03
CA GLY A 222 9.56 12.98 13.14
C GLY A 222 9.51 12.62 11.65
N GLU A 223 9.85 13.60 10.81
CA GLU A 223 9.80 13.48 9.35
C GLU A 223 11.00 12.74 8.74
N GLU A 224 12.04 12.48 9.52
CA GLU A 224 13.33 11.97 9.04
C GLU A 224 13.81 10.82 9.92
N VAL A 225 14.40 9.80 9.31
CA VAL A 225 15.05 8.72 10.07
C VAL A 225 16.44 9.12 10.52
N LEU A 226 16.93 8.44 11.56
CA LEU A 226 18.31 8.59 12.02
C LEU A 226 19.29 8.33 10.86
N GLY A 227 20.21 9.29 10.65
CA GLY A 227 21.25 9.22 9.60
C GLY A 227 20.96 10.10 8.38
N TYR A 228 19.74 10.59 8.19
CA TYR A 228 19.42 11.54 7.13
C TYR A 228 20.13 12.89 7.36
N PRO A 229 20.58 13.64 6.32
CA PRO A 229 20.41 13.41 4.87
C PRO A 229 21.48 12.55 4.20
N SER A 230 22.57 12.20 4.89
CA SER A 230 23.68 11.49 4.26
C SER A 230 23.33 10.02 3.98
N LYS A 231 23.48 9.60 2.72
CA LYS A 231 23.26 8.20 2.34
C LYS A 231 24.20 7.23 3.05
N GLU A 232 25.44 7.63 3.29
CA GLU A 232 26.43 6.83 4.01
C GLU A 232 26.00 6.60 5.47
N ASN A 233 25.53 7.65 6.13
CA ASN A 233 25.02 7.60 7.49
C ASN A 233 23.73 6.76 7.61
N LEU A 234 22.86 6.81 6.61
CA LEU A 234 21.67 5.94 6.52
C LEU A 234 22.05 4.46 6.38
N ILE A 235 23.04 4.15 5.54
CA ILE A 235 23.55 2.78 5.39
C ILE A 235 24.19 2.32 6.70
N TYR A 236 24.99 3.18 7.34
CA TYR A 236 25.62 2.89 8.63
C TYR A 236 24.58 2.63 9.73
N THR A 237 23.51 3.42 9.78
CA THR A 237 22.37 3.18 10.68
C THR A 237 21.75 1.79 10.43
N ALA A 238 21.57 1.40 9.17
CA ALA A 238 21.06 0.08 8.80
C ALA A 238 22.02 -1.06 9.20
N GLU A 239 23.34 -0.84 9.11
CA GLU A 239 24.34 -1.80 9.56
C GLU A 239 24.30 -2.00 11.08
N LEU A 240 24.14 -0.93 11.85
CA LEU A 240 23.99 -1.01 13.31
C LEU A 240 22.70 -1.73 13.72
N LEU A 241 21.58 -1.46 13.04
CA LEU A 241 20.33 -2.21 13.24
C LEU A 241 20.54 -3.71 13.05
N LYS A 242 21.22 -4.11 11.96
CA LYS A 242 21.54 -5.51 11.67
C LYS A 242 22.47 -6.13 12.70
N LYS A 243 23.57 -5.44 13.03
CA LYS A 243 24.58 -5.92 13.98
C LYS A 243 24.00 -6.16 15.37
N LYS A 244 23.04 -5.33 15.78
CA LYS A 244 22.36 -5.40 17.08
C LYS A 244 21.03 -6.15 17.03
N GLU A 245 20.63 -6.62 15.86
CA GLU A 245 19.37 -7.33 15.61
C GLU A 245 18.13 -6.56 16.08
N TYR A 246 18.14 -5.23 15.96
CA TYR A 246 17.01 -4.38 16.37
C TYR A 246 15.95 -4.28 15.26
N PRO A 247 14.72 -4.81 15.48
CA PRO A 247 13.61 -4.59 14.57
C PRO A 247 13.29 -3.10 14.47
N PHE A 248 12.85 -2.64 13.30
CA PHE A 248 12.41 -1.26 13.13
C PHE A 248 11.13 -1.14 12.32
N GLY A 249 10.34 -0.12 12.64
CA GLY A 249 9.05 0.15 12.06
C GLY A 249 9.09 1.05 10.82
N ILE A 250 8.37 0.67 9.77
CA ILE A 250 8.08 1.50 8.60
C ILE A 250 6.61 1.95 8.69
N ILE A 251 6.40 3.24 8.92
CA ILE A 251 5.04 3.81 9.08
C ILE A 251 4.38 3.97 7.71
N GLU A 252 3.24 3.31 7.53
CA GLU A 252 2.44 3.43 6.32
C GLU A 252 2.00 4.88 6.06
N PHE A 253 2.20 5.35 4.83
CA PHE A 253 1.76 6.67 4.34
C PHE A 253 2.45 7.89 4.97
N ALA A 254 3.40 7.71 5.89
CA ALA A 254 4.11 8.83 6.53
C ALA A 254 5.13 9.53 5.61
N GLY A 255 5.71 8.81 4.64
CA GLY A 255 6.70 9.39 3.71
C GLY A 255 8.00 9.86 4.38
N GLN A 256 8.40 9.24 5.49
CA GLN A 256 9.57 9.63 6.29
C GLN A 256 10.86 9.62 5.44
N LYS A 257 11.61 10.72 5.43
CA LYS A 257 12.81 10.87 4.61
C LYS A 257 13.90 9.89 5.08
N GLY A 258 14.54 9.21 4.13
CA GLY A 258 15.65 8.28 4.38
C GLY A 258 15.24 6.84 4.76
N ILE A 259 13.98 6.59 5.15
CA ILE A 259 13.53 5.24 5.57
C ILE A 259 13.72 4.20 4.47
N GLU A 260 13.56 4.57 3.21
CA GLU A 260 13.72 3.67 2.06
C GLU A 260 15.14 3.09 1.98
N VAL A 261 16.17 3.90 2.25
CA VAL A 261 17.57 3.48 2.20
C VAL A 261 17.87 2.51 3.35
N VAL A 262 17.39 2.83 4.55
CA VAL A 262 17.54 1.96 5.73
C VAL A 262 16.83 0.63 5.50
N ALA A 263 15.58 0.70 5.03
CA ALA A 263 14.75 -0.47 4.75
C ALA A 263 15.30 -1.36 3.63
N GLN A 264 15.85 -0.78 2.56
CA GLN A 264 16.51 -1.56 1.50
C GLN A 264 17.75 -2.32 2.00
N SER A 265 18.42 -1.79 3.04
CA SER A 265 19.69 -2.28 3.56
C SER A 265 19.54 -3.25 4.74
N ALA A 266 18.40 -3.21 5.46
CA ALA A 266 18.07 -4.04 6.62
C ALA A 266 16.63 -4.60 6.55
N SER A 267 16.20 -5.06 5.38
CA SER A 267 14.81 -5.47 5.12
C SER A 267 14.30 -6.61 6.02
N GLU A 268 15.20 -7.45 6.52
CA GLU A 268 14.95 -8.58 7.41
C GLU A 268 14.49 -8.17 8.81
N LEU A 269 14.79 -6.93 9.22
CA LEU A 269 14.41 -6.34 10.50
C LEU A 269 13.22 -5.36 10.38
N ALA A 270 12.77 -5.08 9.15
CA ALA A 270 11.74 -4.09 8.87
C ALA A 270 10.33 -4.63 9.13
N ILE A 271 9.57 -3.99 10.01
CA ILE A 271 8.17 -4.33 10.31
C ILE A 271 7.27 -3.18 9.87
N ARG A 272 6.13 -3.47 9.27
CA ARG A 272 5.17 -2.44 8.87
C ARG A 272 4.34 -1.97 10.06
N VAL A 273 4.25 -0.65 10.19
CA VAL A 273 3.50 0.06 11.23
C VAL A 273 2.32 0.78 10.61
N HIS A 274 1.13 0.58 11.17
CA HIS A 274 -0.03 1.42 10.84
C HIS A 274 -0.32 2.38 11.99
N SER A 275 -0.64 3.63 11.64
CA SER A 275 -1.05 4.67 12.57
C SER A 275 -2.20 5.47 11.94
N ILE A 276 -3.13 5.92 12.76
CA ILE A 276 -4.16 6.91 12.38
C ILE A 276 -3.67 8.24 12.94
N THR A 277 -3.67 9.31 12.14
CA THR A 277 -3.10 10.60 12.57
C THR A 277 -3.95 11.24 13.67
N LYS A 278 -3.38 12.18 14.44
CA LYS A 278 -4.11 12.85 15.54
C LYS A 278 -5.34 13.58 15.00
N GLU A 279 -5.18 14.26 13.86
CA GLU A 279 -6.24 15.01 13.18
C GLU A 279 -7.37 14.09 12.68
N GLU A 280 -7.03 12.89 12.19
CA GLU A 280 -8.05 11.93 11.77
C GLU A 280 -8.79 11.32 12.97
N MET A 281 -8.10 11.07 14.09
CA MET A 281 -8.71 10.57 15.33
C MET A 281 -9.77 11.53 15.89
N GLU A 282 -9.63 12.85 15.67
CA GLU A 282 -10.61 13.86 16.07
C GLU A 282 -11.94 13.79 15.32
N ILE A 283 -11.97 13.19 14.12
CA ILE A 283 -13.19 13.15 13.28
C ILE A 283 -13.67 11.74 12.95
N ILE A 284 -12.80 10.73 13.03
CA ILE A 284 -13.16 9.36 12.69
C ILE A 284 -14.14 8.76 13.72
N PRO A 285 -15.20 8.05 13.28
CA PRO A 285 -16.03 7.25 14.17
C PRO A 285 -15.28 6.02 14.70
N LYS A 286 -15.52 5.64 15.97
CA LYS A 286 -14.90 4.47 16.64
C LYS A 286 -14.96 3.20 15.79
N GLN A 287 -16.13 2.84 15.27
CA GLN A 287 -16.27 1.64 14.42
C GLN A 287 -15.41 1.70 13.15
N LYS A 288 -15.30 2.87 12.52
CA LYS A 288 -14.49 3.04 11.31
C LYS A 288 -13.00 2.91 11.59
N ALA A 289 -12.55 3.32 12.79
CA ALA A 289 -11.19 3.08 13.26
C ALA A 289 -10.94 1.58 13.51
N ILE A 290 -11.86 0.89 14.19
CA ILE A 290 -11.79 -0.57 14.43
C ILE A 290 -11.69 -1.34 13.10
N ASP A 291 -12.60 -1.08 12.15
CA ASP A 291 -12.59 -1.71 10.81
C ASP A 291 -11.27 -1.43 10.06
N ARG A 292 -10.64 -0.28 10.29
CA ARG A 292 -9.35 0.09 9.68
C ARG A 292 -8.20 -0.73 10.25
N TRP A 293 -8.16 -1.03 11.55
CA TRP A 293 -7.15 -1.93 12.13
C TRP A 293 -7.25 -3.33 11.57
N ILE A 294 -8.45 -3.90 11.53
CA ILE A 294 -8.68 -5.25 11.00
C ILE A 294 -8.27 -5.36 9.53
N ARG A 295 -8.61 -4.36 8.71
CA ARG A 295 -8.12 -4.29 7.32
C ARG A 295 -6.61 -4.14 7.22
N SER A 296 -5.98 -3.41 8.13
CA SER A 296 -4.51 -3.24 8.13
C SER A 296 -3.81 -4.59 8.35
N ALA A 297 -4.34 -5.42 9.26
CA ALA A 297 -3.86 -6.78 9.47
C ALA A 297 -4.13 -7.69 8.25
N LYS A 298 -5.40 -7.79 7.82
CA LYS A 298 -5.85 -8.74 6.78
C LYS A 298 -5.43 -8.36 5.36
N GLU A 299 -5.56 -7.09 4.98
CA GLU A 299 -5.33 -6.63 3.61
C GLU A 299 -3.94 -6.05 3.39
N ARG A 300 -3.26 -5.55 4.42
CA ARG A 300 -1.96 -4.87 4.26
C ARG A 300 -0.82 -5.55 4.99
N ASN A 301 -1.05 -6.65 5.67
CA ASN A 301 -0.01 -7.42 6.34
C ASN A 301 0.81 -6.60 7.37
N VAL A 302 0.15 -5.63 8.03
CA VAL A 302 0.76 -4.80 9.08
C VAL A 302 0.84 -5.59 10.39
N ARG A 303 1.95 -5.50 11.12
CA ARG A 303 2.15 -6.22 12.39
C ARG A 303 2.41 -5.35 13.60
N ILE A 304 2.61 -4.05 13.42
CA ILE A 304 2.63 -3.09 14.53
C ILE A 304 1.49 -2.10 14.33
N PHE A 305 0.58 -2.03 15.30
CA PHE A 305 -0.49 -1.04 15.33
C PHE A 305 -0.13 0.02 16.35
N TYR A 306 0.20 1.21 15.86
CA TYR A 306 0.42 2.39 16.68
C TYR A 306 -0.93 3.04 16.98
N VAL A 307 -1.58 2.54 18.03
CA VAL A 307 -2.91 2.93 18.47
C VAL A 307 -2.80 4.26 19.21
N LYS A 308 -3.54 5.26 18.73
CA LYS A 308 -3.72 6.53 19.44
C LYS A 308 -5.03 6.50 20.23
N PRO A 309 -5.08 7.09 21.43
CA PRO A 309 -6.33 7.26 22.17
C PRO A 309 -7.25 8.28 21.49
N PHE A 310 -8.56 8.12 21.68
CA PHE A 310 -9.51 9.19 21.43
C PHE A 310 -9.40 10.25 22.54
N MET A 311 -9.38 11.53 22.15
CA MET A 311 -9.24 12.67 23.08
C MET A 311 -10.43 13.64 23.03
N LYS A 312 -11.56 13.25 22.41
CA LYS A 312 -12.69 14.18 22.21
C LYS A 312 -13.42 14.43 23.52
N LYS A 313 -13.42 15.68 23.99
CA LYS A 313 -14.12 16.13 25.22
C LYS A 313 -15.64 15.89 25.23
N THR A 314 -16.25 15.60 24.09
CA THR A 314 -17.68 15.25 24.00
C THR A 314 -17.98 13.83 24.49
N ILE A 315 -16.96 13.02 24.72
CA ILE A 315 -17.09 11.66 25.25
C ILE A 315 -17.20 11.75 26.78
N PRO A 316 -18.29 11.23 27.40
CA PRO A 316 -18.52 11.40 28.85
C PRO A 316 -17.52 10.69 29.75
N ASP A 317 -17.06 9.50 29.34
CA ASP A 317 -16.01 8.73 30.03
C ASP A 317 -14.96 8.35 29.00
N LEU A 318 -13.87 9.15 28.97
CA LEU A 318 -12.84 9.01 27.97
C LEU A 318 -11.95 7.79 28.22
N ILE A 319 -11.74 7.42 29.49
CA ILE A 319 -10.93 6.27 29.88
C ILE A 319 -11.64 4.99 29.45
N GLU A 320 -12.89 4.79 29.91
CA GLU A 320 -13.65 3.57 29.61
C GLU A 320 -13.89 3.40 28.10
N GLU A 321 -14.16 4.50 27.38
CA GLU A 321 -14.38 4.45 25.94
C GLU A 321 -13.12 4.00 25.17
N ASN A 322 -11.93 4.42 25.62
CA ASN A 322 -10.64 3.99 25.08
C ASN A 322 -10.33 2.53 25.44
N LEU A 323 -10.59 2.08 26.68
CA LEU A 323 -10.43 0.68 27.09
C LEU A 323 -11.33 -0.24 26.24
N SER A 324 -12.61 0.10 26.12
CA SER A 324 -13.58 -0.60 25.27
C SER A 324 -13.13 -0.63 23.79
N TYR A 325 -12.56 0.46 23.29
CA TYR A 325 -12.02 0.52 21.93
C TYR A 325 -10.86 -0.47 21.73
N ILE A 326 -9.90 -0.50 22.64
CA ILE A 326 -8.75 -1.43 22.59
C ILE A 326 -9.23 -2.87 22.68
N GLU A 327 -10.17 -3.17 23.58
CA GLU A 327 -10.74 -4.51 23.74
C GLU A 327 -11.45 -4.99 22.49
N THR A 328 -12.22 -4.10 21.85
CA THR A 328 -12.91 -4.44 20.60
C THR A 328 -11.90 -4.71 19.48
N VAL A 329 -10.83 -3.91 19.38
CA VAL A 329 -9.74 -4.17 18.42
C VAL A 329 -9.10 -5.53 18.68
N ARG A 330 -8.76 -5.86 19.93
CA ARG A 330 -8.19 -7.17 20.29
C ARG A 330 -9.15 -8.31 19.96
N LYS A 331 -10.43 -8.18 20.31
CA LYS A 331 -11.46 -9.20 20.06
C LYS A 331 -11.65 -9.46 18.56
N ASP A 332 -11.73 -8.41 17.76
CA ASP A 332 -11.93 -8.53 16.32
C ASP A 332 -10.68 -9.07 15.60
N LEU A 333 -9.48 -8.77 16.12
CA LEU A 333 -8.23 -9.39 15.66
C LEU A 333 -8.20 -10.89 15.95
N ASN A 334 -8.55 -11.30 17.17
CA ASN A 334 -8.63 -12.70 17.57
C ASN A 334 -9.68 -13.45 16.74
N ALA A 335 -10.88 -12.88 16.54
CA ALA A 335 -11.90 -13.43 15.66
C ALA A 335 -11.44 -13.51 14.19
N GLY A 336 -10.50 -12.64 13.79
CA GLY A 336 -9.85 -12.64 12.49
C GLY A 336 -8.70 -13.63 12.34
N GLY A 337 -8.35 -14.41 13.37
CA GLY A 337 -7.25 -15.37 13.37
C GLY A 337 -5.87 -14.77 13.69
N PHE A 338 -5.81 -13.55 14.20
CA PHE A 338 -4.58 -12.89 14.65
C PHE A 338 -4.42 -13.05 16.15
N THR A 339 -3.17 -13.09 16.63
CA THR A 339 -2.86 -13.11 18.06
C THR A 339 -2.13 -11.82 18.45
N THR A 340 -2.35 -11.32 19.66
CA THR A 340 -1.66 -10.13 20.15
C THR A 340 -0.38 -10.49 20.91
N GLY A 341 0.71 -9.76 20.67
CA GLY A 341 2.01 -9.97 21.31
C GLY A 341 3.14 -9.26 20.57
N LYS A 342 4.40 -9.54 20.93
CA LYS A 342 5.58 -8.98 20.23
C LYS A 342 5.47 -9.24 18.72
N ALA A 343 5.64 -8.22 17.89
CA ALA A 343 5.48 -8.35 16.46
C ALA A 343 6.49 -9.37 15.92
N SER A 344 5.99 -10.34 15.15
CA SER A 344 6.83 -11.27 14.44
C SER A 344 7.64 -10.51 13.38
N LEU A 345 8.94 -10.80 13.29
CA LEU A 345 9.76 -10.34 12.18
C LEU A 345 9.22 -10.92 10.87
N PRO A 346 9.43 -10.23 9.73
CA PRO A 346 9.02 -10.75 8.44
C PRO A 346 9.61 -12.15 8.25
N PRO A 347 8.83 -13.12 7.77
CA PRO A 347 9.40 -14.42 7.45
C PRO A 347 10.53 -14.23 6.44
N VAL A 348 11.62 -14.99 6.61
CA VAL A 348 12.68 -15.04 5.60
C VAL A 348 12.07 -15.62 4.33
N TYR A 349 11.65 -14.74 3.43
CA TYR A 349 11.00 -15.16 2.20
C TYR A 349 11.98 -15.98 1.37
N PHE A 350 11.51 -17.12 0.89
CA PHE A 350 12.26 -18.07 0.08
C PHE A 350 13.11 -17.31 -0.96
N GLN A 351 14.44 -17.35 -0.80
CA GLN A 351 15.35 -16.78 -1.79
C GLN A 351 15.22 -17.62 -3.06
N LYS A 352 14.51 -17.08 -4.03
CA LYS A 352 14.20 -17.77 -5.28
C LYS A 352 15.51 -18.01 -6.03
N PRO A 353 15.80 -19.25 -6.45
CA PRO A 353 16.87 -19.50 -7.40
C PRO A 353 16.67 -18.62 -8.65
N LYS A 354 17.75 -18.01 -9.15
CA LYS A 354 17.69 -17.14 -10.36
C LYS A 354 17.04 -17.84 -11.56
N ILE A 355 17.17 -19.17 -11.65
CA ILE A 355 16.52 -19.99 -12.68
C ILE A 355 14.98 -19.89 -12.63
N PHE A 356 14.37 -19.79 -11.46
CA PHE A 356 12.90 -19.63 -11.36
C PHE A 356 12.45 -18.27 -11.91
N ILE A 357 13.23 -17.22 -11.66
CA ILE A 357 12.98 -15.89 -12.24
C ILE A 357 13.04 -15.97 -13.77
N LEU A 358 14.07 -16.64 -14.32
CA LEU A 358 14.20 -16.80 -15.76
C LEU A 358 13.03 -17.59 -16.39
N LEU A 359 12.57 -18.66 -15.73
CA LEU A 359 11.42 -19.44 -16.19
C LEU A 359 10.11 -18.64 -16.17
N LEU A 360 9.89 -17.81 -15.15
CA LEU A 360 8.75 -16.89 -15.12
C LEU A 360 8.80 -15.90 -16.28
N ILE A 361 9.97 -15.30 -16.50
CA ILE A 361 10.22 -14.34 -17.59
C ILE A 361 9.94 -14.97 -18.96
N LEU A 362 10.35 -16.23 -19.16
CA LEU A 362 10.09 -16.97 -20.38
C LEU A 362 8.59 -17.07 -20.68
N GLY A 363 7.75 -17.27 -19.66
CA GLY A 363 6.30 -17.25 -19.77
C GLY A 363 5.75 -15.88 -20.19
N VAL A 364 6.27 -14.80 -19.60
CA VAL A 364 5.87 -13.42 -19.94
C VAL A 364 6.21 -13.07 -21.38
N ILE A 365 7.46 -13.35 -21.81
CA ILE A 365 7.92 -13.14 -23.19
C ILE A 365 7.05 -13.95 -24.16
N SER A 366 6.77 -15.20 -23.82
CA SER A 366 5.92 -16.07 -24.65
C SER A 366 4.51 -15.51 -24.82
N GLY A 367 3.88 -15.00 -23.76
CA GLY A 367 2.59 -14.32 -23.84
C GLY A 367 2.64 -13.08 -24.75
N GLY A 368 3.72 -12.30 -24.66
CA GLY A 368 3.93 -11.13 -25.51
C GLY A 368 4.07 -11.48 -26.99
N ILE A 369 4.82 -12.55 -27.29
CA ILE A 369 4.98 -13.04 -28.66
C ILE A 369 3.64 -13.57 -29.21
N ILE A 370 2.83 -14.27 -28.40
CA ILE A 370 1.49 -14.70 -28.82
C ILE A 370 0.62 -13.48 -29.16
N LEU A 371 0.61 -12.45 -28.30
CA LEU A 371 -0.13 -11.22 -28.57
C LEU A 371 0.33 -10.56 -29.88
N LEU A 372 1.65 -10.45 -30.11
CA LEU A 372 2.20 -9.90 -31.34
C LEU A 372 1.82 -10.75 -32.56
N LYS A 373 1.82 -12.09 -32.45
CA LYS A 373 1.36 -13.00 -33.52
C LYS A 373 -0.13 -12.85 -33.79
N ASP A 374 -0.96 -12.49 -32.81
CA ASP A 374 -2.41 -12.28 -33.01
C ASP A 374 -2.73 -10.93 -33.68
N VAL A 375 -1.81 -9.97 -33.61
CA VAL A 375 -1.92 -8.65 -34.26
C VAL A 375 -1.23 -8.63 -35.63
N PHE A 376 0.00 -9.16 -35.71
CA PHE A 376 0.86 -9.14 -36.88
C PHE A 376 1.14 -10.55 -37.41
N ASN A 377 1.45 -10.67 -38.70
CA ASN A 377 1.80 -11.96 -39.30
C ASN A 377 3.31 -12.23 -39.19
N LEU A 378 3.77 -12.57 -37.97
CA LEU A 378 5.20 -12.82 -37.70
C LEU A 378 5.68 -14.13 -38.33
N LYS A 379 6.88 -14.09 -38.93
CA LYS A 379 7.60 -15.26 -39.45
C LYS A 379 8.33 -16.00 -38.31
N LYS A 380 8.59 -17.31 -38.47
CA LYS A 380 9.25 -18.14 -37.44
C LYS A 380 10.59 -17.58 -36.94
N TYR A 381 11.43 -17.03 -37.82
CA TYR A 381 12.71 -16.46 -37.41
C TYR A 381 12.53 -15.20 -36.53
N GLN A 382 11.47 -14.41 -36.75
CA GLN A 382 11.17 -13.22 -35.94
C GLN A 382 10.73 -13.64 -34.53
N GLU A 383 9.94 -14.72 -34.43
CA GLU A 383 9.55 -15.33 -33.15
C GLU A 383 10.78 -15.81 -32.36
N TYR A 384 11.68 -16.60 -32.96
CA TYR A 384 12.89 -17.04 -32.28
C TYR A 384 13.85 -15.89 -31.94
N SER A 385 13.97 -14.90 -32.82
CA SER A 385 14.79 -13.71 -32.59
C SER A 385 14.29 -12.88 -31.41
N LEU A 386 12.97 -12.62 -31.33
CA LEU A 386 12.35 -11.92 -30.20
C LEU A 386 12.52 -12.69 -28.89
N LEU A 387 12.38 -14.02 -28.93
CA LEU A 387 12.58 -14.88 -27.77
C LEU A 387 14.04 -14.83 -27.29
N PHE A 388 14.99 -14.97 -28.21
CA PHE A 388 16.42 -14.86 -27.90
C PHE A 388 16.79 -13.48 -27.34
N LEU A 389 16.32 -12.39 -27.96
CA LEU A 389 16.56 -11.02 -27.50
C LEU A 389 15.98 -10.79 -26.10
N GLY A 390 14.77 -11.27 -25.83
CA GLY A 390 14.14 -11.15 -24.52
C GLY A 390 14.90 -11.89 -23.42
N ILE A 391 15.39 -13.11 -23.71
CA ILE A 391 16.22 -13.89 -22.78
C ILE A 391 17.57 -13.20 -22.57
N LEU A 392 18.25 -12.78 -23.65
CA LEU A 392 19.54 -12.10 -23.59
C LEU A 392 19.45 -10.81 -22.76
N PHE A 393 18.44 -9.98 -23.01
CA PHE A 393 18.17 -8.77 -22.24
C PHE A 393 17.97 -9.07 -20.74
N SER A 394 17.21 -10.12 -20.43
CA SER A 394 16.97 -10.54 -19.05
C SER A 394 18.24 -11.04 -18.37
N PHE A 395 19.07 -11.80 -19.08
CA PHE A 395 20.35 -12.29 -18.59
C PHE A 395 21.34 -11.15 -18.31
N LEU A 396 21.41 -10.16 -19.21
CA LEU A 396 22.25 -8.97 -19.01
C LEU A 396 21.86 -8.20 -17.73
N LEU A 397 20.56 -7.97 -17.49
CA LEU A 397 20.12 -7.29 -16.28
C LEU A 397 20.41 -8.08 -15.00
N LEU A 398 20.30 -9.41 -15.05
CA LEU A 398 20.69 -10.27 -13.93
C LEU A 398 22.20 -10.26 -13.67
N PHE A 399 23.02 -10.15 -14.72
CA PHE A 399 24.47 -10.06 -14.62
C PHE A 399 24.92 -8.75 -13.95
N PHE A 400 24.26 -7.62 -14.26
CA PHE A 400 24.53 -6.32 -13.62
C PHE A 400 23.85 -6.13 -12.25
N ASN A 401 23.36 -7.19 -11.60
CA ASN A 401 22.65 -7.13 -10.31
C ASN A 401 21.43 -6.18 -10.30
N ARG A 402 20.75 -6.01 -11.44
CA ARG A 402 19.53 -5.18 -11.60
C ARG A 402 18.25 -6.02 -11.53
N GLU A 403 18.23 -7.03 -10.66
CA GLU A 403 17.12 -7.99 -10.54
C GLU A 403 15.77 -7.31 -10.23
N ILE A 404 15.73 -6.42 -9.24
CA ILE A 404 14.50 -5.70 -8.83
C ILE A 404 13.93 -4.91 -10.02
N PHE A 405 14.80 -4.28 -10.80
CA PHE A 405 14.39 -3.52 -11.98
C PHE A 405 13.82 -4.43 -13.08
N LEU A 406 14.47 -5.58 -13.34
CA LEU A 406 13.97 -6.60 -14.26
C LEU A 406 12.59 -7.12 -13.84
N ILE A 407 12.39 -7.42 -12.55
CA ILE A 407 11.12 -7.86 -11.99
C ILE A 407 10.03 -6.79 -12.21
N LYS A 408 10.32 -5.51 -11.97
CA LYS A 408 9.37 -4.40 -12.21
C LYS A 408 8.96 -4.31 -13.68
N ILE A 409 9.92 -4.40 -14.61
CA ILE A 409 9.63 -4.40 -16.05
C ILE A 409 8.76 -5.60 -16.43
N MET A 410 9.10 -6.80 -15.97
CA MET A 410 8.39 -8.03 -16.33
C MET A 410 6.99 -8.08 -15.71
N ALA A 411 6.82 -7.60 -14.49
CA ALA A 411 5.50 -7.43 -13.88
C ALA A 411 4.64 -6.42 -14.67
N LEU A 412 5.23 -5.30 -15.10
CA LEU A 412 4.54 -4.32 -15.96
C LEU A 412 4.15 -4.94 -17.30
N LEU A 413 5.07 -5.59 -18.00
CA LEU A 413 4.78 -6.28 -19.26
C LEU A 413 3.66 -7.31 -19.09
N THR A 414 3.69 -8.10 -18.01
CA THR A 414 2.62 -9.06 -17.71
C THR A 414 1.27 -8.37 -17.53
N ALA A 415 1.26 -7.26 -16.76
CA ALA A 415 0.06 -6.46 -16.53
C ALA A 415 -0.51 -5.82 -17.80
N LEU A 416 0.33 -5.60 -18.82
CA LEU A 416 -0.08 -5.09 -20.12
C LEU A 416 -0.52 -6.18 -21.09
N ILE A 417 0.27 -7.25 -21.18
CA ILE A 417 0.13 -8.32 -22.17
C ILE A 417 -1.12 -9.15 -21.89
N PHE A 418 -1.30 -9.65 -20.66
CA PHE A 418 -2.32 -10.68 -20.40
C PHE A 418 -3.78 -10.18 -20.48
N PRO A 419 -4.14 -8.99 -19.98
CA PRO A 419 -5.49 -8.46 -20.17
C PRO A 419 -5.77 -8.15 -21.64
N THR A 420 -4.78 -7.64 -22.36
CA THR A 420 -4.88 -7.39 -23.81
C THR A 420 -5.04 -8.70 -24.58
N LEU A 421 -4.18 -9.68 -24.30
CA LEU A 421 -4.22 -11.03 -24.89
C LEU A 421 -5.55 -11.74 -24.58
N ALA A 422 -6.09 -11.56 -23.38
CA ALA A 422 -7.38 -12.14 -23.01
C ALA A 422 -8.50 -11.66 -23.93
N ILE A 423 -8.55 -10.36 -24.27
CA ILE A 423 -9.53 -9.79 -25.19
C ILE A 423 -9.22 -10.16 -26.65
N ILE A 424 -8.00 -9.92 -27.11
CA ILE A 424 -7.60 -10.11 -28.51
C ILE A 424 -7.62 -11.59 -28.92
N GLY A 425 -7.10 -12.48 -28.07
CA GLY A 425 -7.10 -13.93 -28.32
C GLY A 425 -8.51 -14.54 -28.31
N ASN A 426 -9.48 -13.86 -27.70
CA ASN A 426 -10.89 -14.26 -27.69
C ASN A 426 -11.76 -13.39 -28.63
N GLU A 427 -11.14 -12.73 -29.61
CA GLU A 427 -11.85 -11.83 -30.53
C GLU A 427 -13.00 -12.50 -31.29
N LYS A 428 -12.97 -13.82 -31.50
CA LYS A 428 -14.06 -14.54 -32.18
C LYS A 428 -15.41 -14.36 -31.48
N TYR A 429 -15.43 -14.17 -30.15
CA TYR A 429 -16.64 -13.93 -29.39
C TYR A 429 -17.16 -12.49 -29.57
N PHE A 430 -16.30 -11.58 -30.00
CA PHE A 430 -16.61 -10.17 -30.23
C PHE A 430 -16.79 -9.82 -31.70
N LEU A 431 -16.03 -10.39 -32.63
CA LEU A 431 -15.99 -9.99 -34.04
C LEU A 431 -16.18 -11.18 -35.01
N GLY A 432 -16.30 -12.41 -34.48
CA GLY A 432 -16.40 -13.61 -35.31
C GLY A 432 -17.67 -13.65 -36.14
N LYS A 433 -17.54 -14.01 -37.42
CA LYS A 433 -18.68 -14.53 -38.20
C LYS A 433 -19.04 -15.87 -37.57
N ILE A 434 -20.24 -15.99 -37.00
CA ILE A 434 -20.79 -17.28 -36.58
C ILE A 434 -20.69 -18.21 -37.80
N SER A 435 -19.87 -19.25 -37.70
CA SER A 435 -19.51 -20.12 -38.81
C SER A 435 -20.76 -20.77 -39.42
N ASN A 436 -20.94 -20.56 -40.72
CA ASN A 436 -22.05 -21.09 -41.52
C ASN A 436 -22.15 -22.64 -41.55
N ASP A 437 -21.17 -23.38 -41.03
CA ASP A 437 -21.31 -24.85 -40.93
C ASP A 437 -22.42 -25.27 -39.96
N ASN A 438 -22.74 -24.45 -38.96
CA ASN A 438 -23.94 -24.66 -38.16
C ASN A 438 -25.17 -23.98 -38.76
N SER A 439 -25.04 -23.06 -39.73
CA SER A 439 -26.19 -22.32 -40.27
C SER A 439 -27.12 -23.19 -41.12
N LYS A 440 -26.60 -24.22 -41.80
CA LYS A 440 -27.44 -25.23 -42.47
C LYS A 440 -28.31 -26.03 -41.49
N ASN A 441 -27.94 -26.10 -40.20
CA ASN A 441 -28.78 -26.64 -39.14
C ASN A 441 -29.61 -25.56 -38.42
N ILE A 442 -29.18 -24.30 -38.39
CA ILE A 442 -29.90 -23.20 -37.73
C ILE A 442 -31.15 -22.80 -38.51
N ASP A 443 -31.15 -22.87 -39.84
CA ASP A 443 -32.33 -22.58 -40.65
C ASP A 443 -33.45 -23.63 -40.48
N LYS A 444 -33.15 -24.79 -39.87
CA LYS A 444 -34.14 -25.81 -39.46
C LYS A 444 -34.52 -25.76 -37.97
N ILE A 445 -33.81 -25.00 -37.13
CA ILE A 445 -34.12 -24.88 -35.69
C ILE A 445 -34.98 -23.64 -35.46
N SER A 446 -36.13 -23.63 -36.14
CA SER A 446 -37.23 -22.71 -35.86
C SER A 446 -38.09 -23.31 -34.75
N LYS A 447 -37.87 -22.84 -33.52
CA LYS A 447 -38.89 -22.45 -32.50
C LYS A 447 -38.35 -22.64 -31.07
N ASN A 448 -38.00 -21.49 -30.47
CA ASN A 448 -37.89 -21.14 -29.05
C ASN A 448 -36.96 -21.98 -28.13
N ASN A 449 -36.27 -21.26 -27.24
CA ASN A 449 -35.34 -21.70 -26.18
C ASN A 449 -33.94 -22.17 -26.60
N SER A 450 -33.76 -22.93 -27.70
CA SER A 450 -32.43 -23.48 -28.03
C SER A 450 -31.38 -22.40 -28.38
N ASN A 451 -31.77 -21.35 -29.11
CA ASN A 451 -30.87 -20.23 -29.47
C ASN A 451 -30.42 -19.39 -28.27
N PHE A 452 -31.24 -19.30 -27.22
CA PHE A 452 -30.89 -18.57 -26.00
C PHE A 452 -29.86 -19.33 -25.17
N ILE A 453 -30.03 -20.64 -25.04
CA ILE A 453 -29.09 -21.53 -24.34
C ILE A 453 -27.73 -21.56 -25.05
N LEU A 454 -27.72 -21.62 -26.39
CA LEU A 454 -26.49 -21.55 -27.18
C LEU A 454 -25.75 -20.23 -26.99
N MET A 455 -26.46 -19.10 -26.96
CA MET A 455 -25.88 -17.79 -26.69
C MET A 455 -25.21 -17.75 -25.30
N ILE A 456 -25.93 -18.18 -24.26
CA ILE A 456 -25.38 -18.23 -22.90
C ILE A 456 -24.12 -19.09 -22.86
N LYS A 457 -24.14 -20.27 -23.50
CA LYS A 457 -22.99 -21.17 -23.56
C LYS A 457 -21.77 -20.51 -24.21
N GLU A 458 -21.93 -19.87 -25.37
CA GLU A 458 -20.84 -19.18 -26.06
C GLU A 458 -20.28 -18.02 -25.23
N VAL A 459 -21.15 -17.22 -24.61
CA VAL A 459 -20.72 -16.09 -23.76
C VAL A 459 -20.00 -16.59 -22.50
N LEU A 460 -20.50 -17.64 -21.84
CA LEU A 460 -19.84 -18.23 -20.66
C LEU A 460 -18.47 -18.81 -21.01
N ILE A 461 -18.33 -19.50 -22.14
CA ILE A 461 -17.03 -20.03 -22.59
C ILE A 461 -16.06 -18.87 -22.89
N GLY A 462 -16.52 -17.83 -23.59
CA GLY A 462 -15.72 -16.64 -23.88
C GLY A 462 -15.26 -15.94 -22.61
N PHE A 463 -16.18 -15.73 -21.66
CA PHE A 463 -15.90 -15.13 -20.36
C PHE A 463 -14.89 -15.95 -19.55
N LEU A 464 -15.11 -17.26 -19.39
CA LEU A 464 -14.21 -18.14 -18.65
C LEU A 464 -12.79 -18.13 -19.25
N ARG A 465 -12.65 -18.14 -20.57
CA ARG A 465 -11.35 -18.02 -21.25
C ARG A 465 -10.65 -16.70 -20.95
N ILE A 466 -11.40 -15.58 -20.96
CA ILE A 466 -10.84 -14.26 -20.61
C ILE A 466 -10.33 -14.27 -19.16
N ILE A 467 -11.12 -14.80 -18.22
CA ILE A 467 -10.73 -14.89 -16.82
C ILE A 467 -9.48 -15.77 -16.65
N LEU A 468 -9.44 -16.97 -17.26
CA LEU A 468 -8.30 -17.88 -17.14
C LEU A 468 -7.00 -17.28 -17.70
N ILE A 469 -7.05 -16.65 -18.87
CA ILE A 469 -5.87 -15.97 -19.45
C ILE A 469 -5.42 -14.85 -18.53
N THR A 470 -6.33 -14.00 -18.07
CA THR A 470 -5.98 -12.87 -17.19
C THR A 470 -5.42 -13.35 -15.84
N LEU A 471 -6.03 -14.39 -15.25
CA LEU A 471 -5.60 -14.99 -13.99
C LEU A 471 -4.22 -15.62 -14.11
N SER A 472 -3.89 -16.23 -15.25
CA SER A 472 -2.54 -16.74 -15.51
C SER A 472 -1.49 -15.62 -15.44
N GLY A 473 -1.79 -14.45 -15.99
CA GLY A 473 -0.95 -13.26 -15.86
C GLY A 473 -0.89 -12.75 -14.41
N GLY A 474 -2.02 -12.76 -13.69
CA GLY A 474 -2.09 -12.43 -12.27
C GLY A 474 -1.21 -13.33 -11.39
N LEU A 475 -1.21 -14.64 -11.64
CA LEU A 475 -0.35 -15.61 -10.96
C LEU A 475 1.13 -15.36 -11.28
N LEU A 476 1.48 -15.07 -12.53
CA LEU A 476 2.86 -14.73 -12.90
C LEU A 476 3.33 -13.45 -12.18
N ILE A 477 2.49 -12.40 -12.10
CA ILE A 477 2.80 -11.18 -11.35
C ILE A 477 2.98 -11.49 -9.86
N ALA A 478 2.05 -12.24 -9.26
CA ALA A 478 2.12 -12.62 -7.87
C ALA A 478 3.44 -13.37 -7.58
N ALA A 479 3.83 -14.31 -8.43
CA ALA A 479 5.08 -15.04 -8.30
C ALA A 479 6.31 -14.15 -8.52
N LEU A 480 6.34 -13.30 -9.55
CA LEU A 480 7.45 -12.38 -9.83
C LEU A 480 7.69 -11.42 -8.64
N LEU A 481 6.63 -10.80 -8.14
CA LEU A 481 6.69 -9.80 -7.07
C LEU A 481 6.82 -10.39 -5.66
N SER A 482 6.79 -11.72 -5.46
CA SER A 482 6.96 -12.37 -4.15
C SER A 482 8.41 -12.25 -3.61
N ASN A 483 8.92 -11.04 -3.40
CA ASN A 483 10.22 -10.73 -2.81
C ASN A 483 10.00 -9.90 -1.54
N SER A 484 10.84 -10.10 -0.51
CA SER A 484 10.71 -9.44 0.80
C SER A 484 10.52 -7.92 0.68
N LYS A 485 11.32 -7.27 -0.18
CA LYS A 485 11.29 -5.82 -0.40
C LYS A 485 9.94 -5.33 -0.92
N PHE A 486 9.33 -6.09 -1.84
CA PHE A 486 8.01 -5.78 -2.36
C PHE A 486 6.92 -6.05 -1.31
N MET A 487 6.92 -7.20 -0.63
CA MET A 487 5.88 -7.52 0.35
C MET A 487 5.86 -6.55 1.54
N LEU A 488 7.02 -6.08 1.98
CA LEU A 488 7.17 -5.12 3.06
C LEU A 488 6.82 -3.67 2.69
N GLY A 489 6.54 -3.35 1.42
CA GLY A 489 6.24 -1.97 1.04
C GLY A 489 7.46 -1.09 0.83
N ILE A 490 8.66 -1.64 0.96
CA ILE A 490 9.94 -0.96 0.75
C ILE A 490 10.08 -0.61 -0.74
N GLU A 491 9.78 -1.58 -1.59
CA GLU A 491 9.69 -1.39 -3.03
C GLU A 491 8.23 -1.44 -3.45
N GLN A 492 7.78 -0.43 -4.21
CA GLN A 492 6.43 -0.39 -4.74
C GLN A 492 6.43 -0.61 -6.25
N PHE A 493 5.37 -1.27 -6.74
CA PHE A 493 5.11 -1.33 -8.16
C PHE A 493 4.51 0.00 -8.64
N SER A 494 5.33 0.88 -9.20
CA SER A 494 4.91 2.20 -9.69
C SER A 494 4.07 2.14 -10.98
N GLY A 495 4.04 0.98 -11.65
CA GLY A 495 3.32 0.76 -12.91
C GLY A 495 1.80 0.64 -12.81
N ILE A 496 1.20 0.81 -11.62
CA ILE A 496 -0.25 0.61 -11.40
C ILE A 496 -1.08 1.49 -12.35
N LYS A 497 -0.81 2.79 -12.41
CA LYS A 497 -1.56 3.71 -13.30
C LYS A 497 -1.38 3.36 -14.78
N ILE A 498 -0.17 2.96 -15.17
CA ILE A 498 0.15 2.55 -16.54
C ILE A 498 -0.64 1.28 -16.91
N SER A 499 -0.64 0.28 -16.03
CA SER A 499 -1.39 -0.96 -16.21
C SER A 499 -2.90 -0.77 -16.26
N TYR A 500 -3.41 0.34 -15.72
CA TYR A 500 -4.84 0.68 -15.80
C TYR A 500 -5.27 1.24 -17.16
N ILE A 501 -4.39 1.94 -17.87
CA ILE A 501 -4.74 2.74 -19.05
C ILE A 501 -4.29 2.04 -20.33
N ILE A 502 -3.03 1.60 -20.39
CA ILE A 502 -2.43 1.10 -21.64
C ILE A 502 -3.18 -0.12 -22.20
N PRO A 503 -3.63 -1.12 -21.42
CA PRO A 503 -4.37 -2.24 -21.99
C PRO A 503 -5.67 -1.82 -22.68
N LEU A 504 -6.39 -0.84 -22.12
CA LEU A 504 -7.60 -0.30 -22.75
C LEU A 504 -7.28 0.35 -24.09
N LEU A 505 -6.19 1.13 -24.16
CA LEU A 505 -5.74 1.78 -25.40
C LEU A 505 -5.25 0.76 -26.43
N LEU A 506 -4.51 -0.28 -26.01
CA LEU A 506 -4.05 -1.36 -26.88
C LEU A 506 -5.25 -2.13 -27.44
N VAL A 507 -6.22 -2.50 -26.60
CA VAL A 507 -7.44 -3.18 -27.06
C VAL A 507 -8.22 -2.30 -28.04
N LEU A 508 -8.39 -1.01 -27.74
CA LEU A 508 -9.04 -0.06 -28.65
C LEU A 508 -8.32 -0.02 -30.01
N ALA A 509 -7.01 0.21 -30.02
CA ALA A 509 -6.22 0.31 -31.24
C ALA A 509 -6.27 -0.99 -32.08
N ILE A 510 -6.09 -2.15 -31.43
CA ILE A 510 -6.07 -3.45 -32.13
C ILE A 510 -7.46 -3.80 -32.66
N MET A 511 -8.52 -3.63 -31.86
CA MET A 511 -9.90 -3.89 -32.30
C MET A 511 -10.29 -2.98 -33.46
N TRP A 512 -9.89 -1.70 -33.40
CA TRP A 512 -10.12 -0.76 -34.49
C TRP A 512 -9.43 -1.17 -35.80
N LEU A 513 -8.15 -1.56 -35.73
CA LEU A 513 -7.40 -2.06 -36.89
C LEU A 513 -8.05 -3.29 -37.51
N LYS A 514 -8.55 -4.22 -36.68
CA LYS A 514 -9.19 -5.46 -37.17
C LYS A 514 -10.55 -5.21 -37.83
N VAL A 515 -11.36 -4.32 -37.27
CA VAL A 515 -12.64 -3.91 -37.88
C VAL A 515 -12.42 -3.24 -39.24
N ASN A 516 -11.39 -2.39 -39.35
CA ASN A 516 -11.07 -1.65 -40.58
C ASN A 516 -10.10 -2.39 -41.54
N ARG A 517 -9.94 -3.71 -41.38
CA ARG A 517 -9.10 -4.59 -42.23
C ARG A 517 -7.66 -4.09 -42.42
N GLY A 518 -7.05 -3.55 -41.36
CA GLY A 518 -5.64 -3.16 -41.36
C GLY A 518 -5.30 -1.89 -42.14
N LYS A 519 -6.28 -1.17 -42.70
CA LYS A 519 -6.02 0.18 -43.21
C LYS A 519 -5.83 1.11 -42.02
N LEU A 520 -4.63 1.67 -41.86
CA LEU A 520 -4.35 2.84 -41.03
C LEU A 520 -5.04 4.08 -41.64
N MET A 521 -6.37 4.06 -41.77
CA MET A 521 -7.19 5.19 -42.24
C MET A 521 -7.20 6.35 -41.23
N ILE A 522 -6.22 6.47 -40.34
CA ILE A 522 -6.12 7.64 -39.45
C ILE A 522 -5.99 8.91 -40.31
N LEU A 523 -5.18 8.87 -41.37
CA LEU A 523 -4.96 10.02 -42.26
C LEU A 523 -6.13 10.29 -43.24
N GLU A 524 -6.89 9.26 -43.64
CA GLU A 524 -8.04 9.43 -44.56
C GLU A 524 -9.37 9.69 -43.82
N ASN A 525 -9.55 9.18 -42.59
CA ASN A 525 -10.75 9.41 -41.80
C ASN A 525 -10.71 10.74 -41.02
N ILE A 526 -9.54 11.35 -40.78
CA ILE A 526 -9.45 12.74 -40.26
C ILE A 526 -10.09 13.73 -41.23
N LYS A 527 -10.12 13.42 -42.54
CA LYS A 527 -10.75 14.25 -43.58
C LYS A 527 -12.27 14.07 -43.70
N LYS A 528 -12.87 13.13 -42.98
CA LYS A 528 -14.32 12.96 -42.94
C LYS A 528 -14.92 13.85 -41.85
N PRO A 529 -16.09 14.47 -42.07
CA PRO A 529 -16.73 15.27 -41.04
C PRO A 529 -16.99 14.41 -39.81
N LEU A 530 -16.56 14.91 -38.64
CA LEU A 530 -16.89 14.31 -37.36
C LEU A 530 -18.39 14.48 -37.14
N LEU A 531 -19.15 13.39 -37.23
CA LEU A 531 -20.54 13.37 -36.78
C LEU A 531 -20.60 13.73 -35.30
N ILE A 532 -21.62 14.49 -34.89
CA ILE A 532 -21.85 14.89 -33.49
C ILE A 532 -21.83 13.67 -32.55
N GLU A 533 -22.34 12.53 -33.03
CA GLU A 533 -22.32 11.25 -32.32
C GLU A 533 -20.90 10.79 -31.93
N HIS A 534 -19.90 10.96 -32.81
CA HIS A 534 -18.51 10.61 -32.51
C HIS A 534 -17.90 11.52 -31.44
N VAL A 535 -18.23 12.82 -31.49
CA VAL A 535 -17.78 13.81 -30.50
C VAL A 535 -18.38 13.51 -29.12
N ILE A 536 -19.67 13.18 -29.06
CA ILE A 536 -20.35 12.78 -27.82
C ILE A 536 -19.70 11.52 -27.23
N ILE A 537 -19.43 10.49 -28.05
CA ILE A 537 -18.77 9.26 -27.60
C ILE A 537 -17.35 9.55 -27.08
N MET A 538 -16.58 10.40 -27.78
CA MET A 538 -15.24 10.79 -27.35
C MET A 538 -15.26 11.55 -26.01
N ILE A 539 -16.17 12.51 -25.84
CA ILE A 539 -16.33 13.26 -24.59
C ILE A 539 -16.71 12.31 -23.46
N PHE A 540 -17.72 11.45 -23.67
CA PHE A 540 -18.12 10.44 -22.68
C PHE A 540 -16.95 9.54 -22.28
N PHE A 541 -16.18 9.07 -23.26
CA PHE A 541 -15.04 8.19 -23.02
C PHE A 541 -13.89 8.90 -22.29
N ALA A 542 -13.63 10.17 -22.63
CA ALA A 542 -12.64 11.00 -21.94
C ALA A 542 -13.05 11.25 -20.47
N VAL A 543 -14.31 11.62 -20.23
CA VAL A 543 -14.85 11.79 -18.87
C VAL A 543 -14.78 10.48 -18.09
N PHE A 544 -15.18 9.37 -18.70
CA PHE A 544 -15.06 8.03 -18.10
C PHE A 544 -13.61 7.72 -17.70
N LEU A 545 -12.64 7.95 -18.59
CA LEU A 545 -11.23 7.70 -18.34
C LEU A 545 -10.70 8.56 -17.17
N VAL A 546 -11.05 9.85 -17.14
CA VAL A 546 -10.66 10.77 -16.07
C VAL A 546 -11.24 10.31 -14.72
N ILE A 547 -12.53 9.98 -14.66
CA ILE A 547 -13.16 9.45 -13.44
C ILE A 547 -12.51 8.13 -13.02
N TYR A 548 -12.24 7.25 -13.99
CA TYR A 548 -11.64 5.94 -13.77
C TYR A 548 -10.24 6.04 -13.15
N ILE A 549 -9.42 6.98 -13.63
CA ILE A 549 -8.06 7.27 -13.16
C ILE A 549 -8.08 8.04 -11.83
N SER A 550 -8.92 9.06 -11.70
CA SER A 550 -9.05 9.84 -10.45
C SER A 550 -9.50 8.97 -9.28
N ARG A 551 -10.32 7.94 -9.57
CA ARG A 551 -10.72 6.90 -8.61
C ARG A 551 -9.75 5.71 -8.54
N SER A 552 -8.51 5.82 -9.03
CA SER A 552 -7.47 4.78 -8.88
C SER A 552 -6.28 5.30 -8.09
N GLY A 553 -6.11 4.79 -6.86
CA GLY A 553 -5.04 5.20 -5.95
C GLY A 553 -5.52 5.35 -4.50
N ASN A 554 -4.63 5.85 -3.63
CA ASN A 554 -4.90 6.07 -2.20
C ASN A 554 -5.51 7.46 -1.91
N PHE A 555 -5.41 8.40 -2.85
CA PHE A 555 -5.99 9.74 -2.76
C PHE A 555 -6.89 9.97 -3.97
N SER A 556 -8.21 9.92 -3.76
CA SER A 556 -9.21 10.25 -4.78
C SER A 556 -9.71 11.67 -4.55
N PHE A 557 -9.58 12.54 -5.56
CA PHE A 557 -10.13 13.90 -5.52
C PHE A 557 -11.66 13.95 -5.52
N LEU A 558 -12.31 12.84 -5.89
CA LEU A 558 -13.76 12.73 -5.95
C LEU A 558 -14.29 12.09 -4.66
N PRO A 559 -15.28 12.72 -3.98
CA PRO A 559 -15.93 12.11 -2.83
C PRO A 559 -16.63 10.80 -3.23
N VAL A 560 -16.63 9.85 -2.30
CA VAL A 560 -17.36 8.59 -2.44
C VAL A 560 -18.83 8.87 -2.12
N LEU A 561 -19.75 8.41 -2.97
CA LEU A 561 -21.18 8.53 -2.67
C LEU A 561 -21.50 7.73 -1.39
N SER A 562 -22.35 8.26 -0.52
CA SER A 562 -22.77 7.59 0.72
C SER A 562 -23.39 6.20 0.46
N ILE A 563 -24.09 6.03 -0.66
CA ILE A 563 -24.62 4.72 -1.09
C ILE A 563 -23.50 3.72 -1.43
N GLU A 564 -22.43 4.19 -2.08
CA GLU A 564 -21.27 3.38 -2.45
C GLU A 564 -20.51 2.93 -1.19
N GLU A 565 -20.40 3.80 -0.17
CA GLU A 565 -19.81 3.46 1.12
C GLU A 565 -20.64 2.40 1.86
N LYS A 566 -21.97 2.52 1.87
CA LYS A 566 -22.86 1.49 2.47
C LYS A 566 -22.75 0.14 1.78
N ILE A 567 -22.77 0.12 0.44
CA ILE A 567 -22.57 -1.12 -0.34
C ILE A 567 -21.19 -1.72 -0.04
N ARG A 568 -20.16 -0.88 0.05
CA ARG A 568 -18.81 -1.31 0.41
C ARG A 568 -18.77 -2.00 1.77
N ILE A 569 -19.37 -1.39 2.80
CA ILE A 569 -19.43 -1.95 4.15
C ILE A 569 -20.22 -3.27 4.15
N PHE A 570 -21.35 -3.32 3.45
CA PHE A 570 -22.16 -4.53 3.33
C PHE A 570 -21.37 -5.68 2.71
N LEU A 571 -20.70 -5.43 1.58
CA LEU A 571 -19.85 -6.44 0.92
C LEU A 571 -18.66 -6.86 1.78
N GLU A 572 -18.06 -5.94 2.53
CA GLU A 572 -16.93 -6.22 3.42
C GLU A 572 -17.35 -7.15 4.58
N LYS A 573 -18.50 -6.87 5.21
CA LYS A 573 -19.05 -7.71 6.29
C LYS A 573 -19.54 -9.07 5.82
N THR A 574 -20.07 -9.16 4.61
CA THR A 574 -20.63 -10.42 4.06
C THR A 574 -19.60 -11.30 3.39
N LEU A 575 -18.60 -10.74 2.70
CA LEU A 575 -17.75 -11.51 1.77
C LEU A 575 -16.30 -11.74 2.23
N ILE A 576 -15.92 -11.39 3.47
CA ILE A 576 -14.54 -11.45 4.02
C ILE A 576 -13.54 -10.58 3.25
N ALA A 577 -13.36 -10.84 1.95
CA ALA A 577 -12.60 -10.05 1.00
C ALA A 577 -13.53 -9.37 -0.01
N ARG A 578 -13.67 -8.05 0.11
CA ARG A 578 -14.52 -7.25 -0.77
C ARG A 578 -13.95 -7.19 -2.20
N PRO A 579 -14.74 -7.53 -3.24
CA PRO A 579 -14.35 -7.43 -4.64
C PRO A 579 -14.16 -5.97 -5.10
N ARG A 580 -13.43 -5.78 -6.20
CA ARG A 580 -13.26 -4.45 -6.78
C ARG A 580 -14.54 -4.07 -7.52
N ASN A 581 -15.26 -3.06 -7.03
CA ASN A 581 -16.52 -2.56 -7.65
C ASN A 581 -16.47 -2.43 -9.18
N LYS A 582 -15.34 -1.94 -9.71
CA LYS A 582 -15.15 -1.73 -11.16
C LYS A 582 -15.18 -3.04 -11.97
N GLU A 583 -14.78 -4.17 -11.39
CA GLU A 583 -14.70 -5.45 -12.11
C GLU A 583 -16.09 -6.06 -12.28
N PHE A 584 -16.85 -6.19 -11.19
CA PHE A 584 -18.12 -6.90 -11.20
C PHE A 584 -19.33 -6.04 -11.57
N LEU A 585 -19.31 -4.72 -11.32
CA LEU A 585 -20.42 -3.82 -11.69
C LEU A 585 -20.32 -3.28 -13.13
N ILE A 586 -19.09 -3.17 -13.67
CA ILE A 586 -18.86 -2.51 -14.95
C ILE A 586 -18.20 -3.46 -15.95
N GLY A 587 -17.01 -3.98 -15.61
CA GLY A 587 -16.20 -4.79 -16.53
C GLY A 587 -16.90 -6.06 -17.02
N TYR A 588 -17.22 -6.98 -16.12
CA TYR A 588 -17.82 -8.27 -16.48
C TYR A 588 -19.22 -8.14 -17.12
N PRO A 589 -20.15 -7.34 -16.56
CA PRO A 589 -21.37 -6.89 -17.25
C PRO A 589 -21.19 -6.47 -18.70
N ALA A 590 -20.23 -5.58 -18.98
CA ALA A 590 -19.99 -5.07 -20.33
C ALA A 590 -19.38 -6.14 -21.26
N LEU A 591 -18.55 -7.06 -20.75
CA LEU A 591 -18.07 -8.20 -21.54
C LEU A 591 -19.22 -9.11 -21.97
N PHE A 592 -20.12 -9.45 -21.05
CA PHE A 592 -21.31 -10.26 -21.33
C PHE A 592 -22.17 -9.58 -22.40
N LEU A 593 -22.40 -8.28 -22.26
CA LEU A 593 -23.13 -7.48 -23.24
C LEU A 593 -22.43 -7.50 -24.61
N ALA A 594 -21.14 -7.21 -24.69
CA ALA A 594 -20.40 -7.18 -25.96
C ALA A 594 -20.43 -8.52 -26.73
N MET A 595 -20.31 -9.64 -26.02
CA MET A 595 -20.39 -10.98 -26.63
C MET A 595 -21.82 -11.29 -27.10
N SER A 596 -22.83 -10.93 -26.30
CA SER A 596 -24.24 -11.12 -26.69
C SER A 596 -24.63 -10.27 -27.91
N MET A 597 -24.11 -9.04 -28.03
CA MET A 597 -24.28 -8.20 -29.21
C MET A 597 -23.70 -8.86 -30.47
N ASN A 598 -22.56 -9.54 -30.35
CA ASN A 598 -22.00 -10.30 -31.46
C ASN A 598 -22.91 -11.45 -31.89
N PHE A 599 -23.40 -12.24 -30.92
CA PHE A 599 -24.31 -13.35 -31.19
C PHE A 599 -25.61 -12.88 -31.85
N LEU A 600 -26.17 -11.78 -31.33
CA LEU A 600 -27.41 -11.19 -31.84
C LEU A 600 -27.18 -10.35 -33.11
N LYS A 601 -25.95 -10.18 -33.61
CA LYS A 601 -25.61 -9.38 -34.80
C LYS A 601 -25.93 -7.87 -34.69
N VAL A 602 -25.85 -7.32 -33.48
CA VAL A 602 -25.91 -5.87 -33.21
C VAL A 602 -24.51 -5.28 -33.38
N LYS A 603 -24.37 -4.19 -34.15
CA LYS A 603 -23.06 -3.62 -34.52
C LYS A 603 -22.79 -2.26 -33.86
N GLU A 604 -23.85 -1.56 -33.50
CA GLU A 604 -23.87 -0.24 -32.90
C GLU A 604 -23.15 -0.27 -31.53
N PHE A 605 -22.32 0.73 -31.23
CA PHE A 605 -21.63 0.91 -29.93
C PHE A 605 -20.75 -0.24 -29.42
N LYS A 606 -20.48 -1.25 -30.24
CA LYS A 606 -19.79 -2.49 -29.82
C LYS A 606 -18.36 -2.28 -29.36
N ILE A 607 -17.57 -1.45 -30.06
CA ILE A 607 -16.17 -1.17 -29.70
C ILE A 607 -16.09 -0.47 -28.33
N PRO A 608 -16.83 0.64 -28.06
CA PRO A 608 -16.90 1.23 -26.73
C PRO A 608 -17.22 0.24 -25.61
N ILE A 609 -18.19 -0.66 -25.82
CA ILE A 609 -18.61 -1.65 -24.81
C ILE A 609 -17.50 -2.69 -24.57
N ILE A 610 -16.77 -3.13 -25.61
CA ILE A 610 -15.60 -4.01 -25.43
C ILE A 610 -14.53 -3.33 -24.57
N ILE A 611 -14.29 -2.03 -24.75
CA ILE A 611 -13.28 -1.31 -23.97
C ILE A 611 -13.71 -1.15 -22.52
N ILE A 612 -14.99 -0.81 -22.28
CA ILE A 612 -15.56 -0.83 -20.93
C ILE A 612 -15.44 -2.23 -20.32
N GLY A 613 -15.68 -3.29 -21.10
CA GLY A 613 -15.51 -4.67 -20.65
C GLY A 613 -14.06 -5.03 -20.29
N THR A 614 -13.09 -4.42 -20.97
CA THR A 614 -11.65 -4.61 -20.71
C THR A 614 -11.25 -4.14 -19.31
N VAL A 615 -12.04 -3.26 -18.67
CA VAL A 615 -11.87 -2.88 -17.26
C VAL A 615 -11.87 -4.10 -16.33
N GLY A 616 -12.67 -5.13 -16.61
CA GLY A 616 -12.74 -6.35 -15.79
C GLY A 616 -11.39 -7.09 -15.72
N PRO A 617 -10.82 -7.53 -16.85
CA PRO A 617 -9.48 -8.13 -16.89
C PRO A 617 -8.38 -7.23 -16.33
N VAL A 618 -8.42 -5.91 -16.58
CA VAL A 618 -7.42 -4.97 -16.07
C VAL A 618 -7.48 -4.82 -14.55
N THR A 619 -8.69 -4.80 -13.98
CA THR A 619 -8.87 -4.73 -12.52
C THR A 619 -8.52 -6.04 -11.84
N LEU A 620 -8.81 -7.18 -12.46
CA LEU A 620 -8.36 -8.50 -12.00
C LEU A 620 -6.84 -8.56 -11.93
N ILE A 621 -6.12 -8.17 -12.99
CA ILE A 621 -4.65 -8.26 -12.95
C ILE A 621 -4.06 -7.30 -11.91
N ASN A 622 -4.64 -6.10 -11.77
CA ASN A 622 -4.16 -5.12 -10.80
C ASN A 622 -4.39 -5.55 -9.34
N THR A 623 -5.35 -6.43 -9.07
CA THR A 623 -5.52 -7.04 -7.75
C THR A 623 -4.23 -7.74 -7.28
N PHE A 624 -3.49 -8.38 -8.19
CA PHE A 624 -2.22 -9.06 -7.90
C PHE A 624 -0.99 -8.13 -7.93
N CYS A 625 -1.10 -6.92 -8.50
CA CYS A 625 -0.04 -5.90 -8.45
C CYS A 625 0.14 -5.31 -7.04
N HIS A 626 -0.90 -5.34 -6.20
CA HIS A 626 -0.86 -4.88 -4.81
C HIS A 626 -0.30 -5.97 -3.90
N ILE A 627 1.00 -6.21 -4.02
CA ILE A 627 1.70 -7.34 -3.41
C ILE A 627 1.65 -7.42 -1.88
N HIS A 628 1.45 -6.28 -1.21
CA HIS A 628 1.26 -6.17 0.24
C HIS A 628 0.05 -6.93 0.77
N THR A 629 -0.92 -7.21 -0.11
CA THR A 629 -2.09 -8.02 0.24
C THR A 629 -1.72 -9.50 0.23
N PRO A 630 -2.09 -10.28 1.25
CA PRO A 630 -1.89 -11.72 1.24
C PRO A 630 -2.50 -12.36 0.00
N PHE A 631 -1.81 -13.36 -0.57
CA PHE A 631 -2.18 -13.95 -1.84
C PHE A 631 -3.57 -14.59 -1.80
N LEU A 632 -3.88 -15.38 -0.75
CA LEU A 632 -5.18 -16.02 -0.59
C LEU A 632 -6.30 -14.99 -0.47
N PHE A 633 -6.06 -13.88 0.22
CA PHE A 633 -7.03 -12.80 0.33
C PHE A 633 -7.30 -12.15 -1.04
N SER A 634 -6.25 -11.93 -1.84
CA SER A 634 -6.39 -11.43 -3.21
C SER A 634 -7.12 -12.42 -4.13
N MET A 635 -6.90 -13.73 -3.97
CA MET A 635 -7.63 -14.76 -4.69
C MET A 635 -9.12 -14.79 -4.32
N LEU A 636 -9.44 -14.73 -3.02
CA LEU A 636 -10.83 -14.67 -2.56
C LEU A 636 -11.54 -13.42 -3.11
N ARG A 637 -10.84 -12.28 -3.13
CA ARG A 637 -11.34 -11.05 -3.74
C ARG A 637 -11.68 -11.23 -5.22
N THR A 638 -10.77 -11.83 -6.00
CA THR A 638 -11.01 -12.10 -7.43
C THR A 638 -12.14 -13.09 -7.63
N PHE A 639 -12.21 -14.16 -6.83
CA PHE A 639 -13.32 -15.11 -6.85
C PHE A 639 -14.65 -14.39 -6.63
N ASN A 640 -14.72 -13.54 -5.59
CA ASN A 640 -15.90 -12.74 -5.27
C ASN A 640 -16.32 -11.81 -6.41
N GLY A 641 -15.35 -11.19 -7.09
CA GLY A 641 -15.62 -10.35 -8.26
C GLY A 641 -16.18 -11.14 -9.44
N VAL A 642 -15.61 -12.32 -9.71
CA VAL A 642 -15.99 -13.16 -10.86
C VAL A 642 -17.41 -13.71 -10.71
N TRP A 643 -17.78 -14.28 -9.56
CA TRP A 643 -19.12 -14.86 -9.41
C TRP A 643 -20.22 -13.81 -9.37
N LEU A 644 -20.01 -12.68 -8.67
CA LEU A 644 -20.96 -11.56 -8.66
C LEU A 644 -21.13 -10.98 -10.07
N GLY A 645 -20.03 -10.79 -10.79
CA GLY A 645 -20.07 -10.29 -12.16
C GLY A 645 -20.70 -11.28 -13.14
N LEU A 646 -20.56 -12.59 -12.90
CA LEU A 646 -21.28 -13.61 -13.65
C LEU A 646 -22.79 -13.52 -13.40
N MET A 647 -23.23 -13.35 -12.14
CA MET A 647 -24.67 -13.19 -11.84
C MET A 647 -25.24 -11.94 -12.53
N LEU A 648 -24.57 -10.78 -12.38
CA LEU A 648 -25.01 -9.54 -13.03
C LEU A 648 -24.94 -9.62 -14.55
N GLY A 649 -23.90 -10.25 -15.09
CA GLY A 649 -23.73 -10.49 -16.52
C GLY A 649 -24.87 -11.33 -17.11
N LEU A 650 -25.29 -12.40 -16.42
CA LEU A 650 -26.43 -13.22 -16.84
C LEU A 650 -27.74 -12.42 -16.86
N ILE A 651 -27.99 -11.59 -15.84
CA ILE A 651 -29.15 -10.69 -15.79
C ILE A 651 -29.17 -9.76 -17.01
N ILE A 652 -28.02 -9.15 -17.34
CA ILE A 652 -27.89 -8.26 -18.49
C ILE A 652 -28.13 -9.00 -19.82
N ILE A 653 -27.60 -10.21 -19.97
CA ILE A 653 -27.86 -11.03 -21.15
C ILE A 653 -29.36 -11.29 -21.32
N ILE A 654 -30.05 -11.68 -20.23
CA ILE A 654 -31.48 -11.97 -20.26
C ILE A 654 -32.26 -10.73 -20.73
N ILE A 655 -32.03 -9.58 -20.07
CA ILE A 655 -32.69 -8.32 -20.39
C ILE A 655 -32.41 -7.93 -21.85
N PHE A 656 -31.15 -7.96 -22.27
CA PHE A 656 -30.74 -7.56 -23.61
C PHE A 656 -31.34 -8.46 -24.70
N TYR A 657 -31.39 -9.78 -24.48
CA TYR A 657 -32.00 -10.72 -25.40
C TYR A 657 -33.49 -10.41 -25.63
N TYR A 658 -34.25 -10.16 -24.56
CA TYR A 658 -35.67 -9.82 -24.67
C TYR A 658 -35.89 -8.45 -25.32
N LEU A 659 -35.08 -7.44 -24.98
CA LEU A 659 -35.14 -6.14 -25.63
C LEU A 659 -34.94 -6.25 -27.14
N VAL A 660 -33.88 -6.94 -27.58
CA VAL A 660 -33.61 -7.13 -29.02
C VAL A 660 -34.75 -7.90 -29.69
N LYS A 661 -35.32 -8.91 -29.04
CA LYS A 661 -36.46 -9.66 -29.57
C LYS A 661 -37.71 -8.78 -29.74
N ILE A 662 -37.98 -7.87 -28.80
CA ILE A 662 -39.10 -6.92 -28.87
C ILE A 662 -38.88 -5.93 -30.02
N PHE A 663 -37.70 -5.31 -30.11
CA PHE A 663 -37.38 -4.36 -31.18
C PHE A 663 -37.44 -5.00 -32.58
N ARG A 664 -36.94 -6.23 -32.73
CA ARG A 664 -37.01 -6.99 -34.00
C ARG A 664 -38.39 -7.53 -34.36
N LYS A 665 -39.35 -7.50 -33.43
CA LYS A 665 -40.73 -7.90 -33.69
C LYS A 665 -41.60 -6.68 -34.06
N LYS A 666 -41.14 -5.46 -33.74
CA LYS A 666 -41.80 -4.18 -34.05
C LYS A 666 -41.39 -3.58 -35.39
N ASN A 667 -40.18 -3.90 -35.87
CA ASN A 667 -39.73 -3.67 -37.24
C ASN A 667 -39.94 -4.94 -38.07
#